data_AF-A0A8T2G554-F1
#
_entry.id   AF-A0A8T2G554-F1
#
_cell.length_a   1.000
_cell.length_b   1.000
_cell.length_c   1.000
_cell.angle_alpha   90.00
_cell.angle_beta   90.00
_cell.angle_gamma   90.00
#
_symmetry.space_group_name_H-M   'P 1'
#
loop_
_entity.id
_entity.type
_entity.pdbx_description
1 polymer ?
#
loop_
_entity_poly.entity_id
_entity_poly.type
_entity_poly.pdbx_seq_one_letter_code
_entity_poly.pdbx_strand_id
1 'polypeptide(L)'
;MMKNPEKKYDKETKKEIDDEYNLAKGYWKKGNRIEALMLTEKTISDQGKNESSCYVHHELQGDIFYQLAEETEITNDIKRVYLFASLYAFSMFTLPCHDALKSFRGCVLSLIQLGDQLGIKKFYRKAASKAYQALSVTNSSEKYTALNKEFDGWYGYAEEKKKEKNSNAVVTVSETSTMANQMVNYCFTDCKMHILDKHVHKYEPEFSDRPKYVDEILADMICCGDWKPVDIAQAANLINDRIKSQKEFVYVNGWCSDWPVAGDEKRETILKQFSEVLKASCPRENCTLSCTLWDWLIDYTEEHLDLPGVSGSYLDKCSFFKNPQCICFLDLKHLKHILKKFSQLTTDVRESLVSKVVNQLWENSLVKERLDLEGHTNSNLLLDKRLLCEEELELDQNETVEHYESTGIYEDVMPKGDKIVSWILDCPKIDKEFMSQMAKVAKGLHNREIWLAVLRIVQGLVRKKESYYDKRRKMLSYEKMLCEVETICDREDTRKNVNQRSTYEFALRTECEKLVGKQDDNRKYFWTVVKDVFVKLCPPVFGVLEDMECISKLSATVSNDEVKKSMLRLRKSLKEMFLLIDSKILRNECTYKKLIDVFPKLSVVEYRLVVLPLVKKFLQDKLKKMMETNSNSVAAGDSVNMQG
;
A
#
# COMPACT_ATOMS: atom_id res chain seq x y z
N MET A 1 -19.53 27.81 -41.50
CA MET A 1 -19.56 26.70 -40.51
C MET A 1 -18.21 25.98 -40.51
N MET A 2 -17.22 26.50 -39.79
CA MET A 2 -15.98 25.76 -39.52
C MET A 2 -16.24 24.85 -38.31
N LYS A 3 -16.23 23.53 -38.52
CA LYS A 3 -16.32 22.56 -37.42
C LYS A 3 -15.04 22.67 -36.58
N ASN A 4 -15.20 22.94 -35.29
CA ASN A 4 -14.09 23.09 -34.34
C ASN A 4 -13.25 21.80 -34.31
N PRO A 5 -11.94 21.82 -34.66
CA PRO A 5 -11.12 20.62 -34.78
C PRO A 5 -10.97 19.84 -33.46
N GLU A 6 -11.01 20.52 -32.32
CA GLU A 6 -11.00 19.88 -30.98
C GLU A 6 -12.20 18.96 -30.75
N LYS A 7 -13.40 19.32 -31.23
CA LYS A 7 -14.61 18.48 -31.09
C LYS A 7 -14.62 17.27 -32.02
N LYS A 8 -13.80 17.28 -33.07
CA LYS A 8 -13.66 16.13 -33.99
C LYS A 8 -12.66 15.13 -33.44
N TYR A 9 -11.53 15.61 -32.91
CA TYR A 9 -10.51 14.79 -32.26
C TYR A 9 -11.08 14.00 -31.06
N ASP A 10 -11.84 14.66 -30.19
CA ASP A 10 -12.43 14.05 -28.98
C ASP A 10 -13.49 12.97 -29.28
N LYS A 11 -14.17 13.05 -30.43
CA LYS A 11 -15.14 12.03 -30.88
C LYS A 11 -14.47 10.81 -31.50
N GLU A 12 -13.37 11.01 -32.21
CA GLU A 12 -12.62 9.94 -32.88
C GLU A 12 -11.92 9.06 -31.84
N THR A 13 -11.29 9.68 -30.84
CA THR A 13 -10.69 9.00 -29.69
C THR A 13 -11.71 8.22 -28.85
N LYS A 14 -12.91 8.77 -28.61
CA LYS A 14 -13.96 8.04 -27.87
C LYS A 14 -14.42 6.78 -28.61
N LYS A 15 -14.55 6.86 -29.94
CA LYS A 15 -14.93 5.71 -30.76
C LYS A 15 -13.87 4.61 -30.71
N GLU A 16 -12.59 4.98 -30.80
CA GLU A 16 -11.47 4.04 -30.67
C GLU A 16 -11.51 3.30 -29.32
N ILE A 17 -11.73 4.03 -28.22
CA ILE A 17 -11.87 3.44 -26.87
C ILE A 17 -13.03 2.43 -26.81
N ASP A 18 -14.19 2.78 -27.38
CA ASP A 18 -15.36 1.91 -27.41
C ASP A 18 -15.14 0.67 -28.29
N ASP A 19 -14.47 0.82 -29.43
CA ASP A 19 -14.12 -0.28 -30.35
C ASP A 19 -13.13 -1.26 -29.67
N GLU A 20 -12.10 -0.75 -29.00
CA GLU A 20 -11.16 -1.56 -28.21
C GLU A 20 -11.85 -2.28 -27.04
N TYR A 21 -12.82 -1.65 -26.38
CA TYR A 21 -13.62 -2.29 -25.32
C TYR A 21 -14.43 -3.47 -25.87
N ASN A 22 -15.09 -3.28 -27.02
CA ASN A 22 -15.87 -4.35 -27.64
C ASN A 22 -14.99 -5.52 -28.07
N LEU A 23 -13.78 -5.24 -28.57
CA LEU A 23 -12.79 -6.25 -28.91
C LEU A 23 -12.31 -7.01 -27.67
N ALA A 24 -11.94 -6.31 -26.59
CA ALA A 24 -11.53 -6.92 -25.32
C ALA A 24 -12.63 -7.81 -24.73
N LYS A 25 -13.88 -7.32 -24.74
CA LYS A 25 -15.06 -8.09 -24.33
C LYS A 25 -15.27 -9.32 -25.20
N GLY A 26 -15.00 -9.22 -26.49
CA GLY A 26 -15.01 -10.33 -27.43
C GLY A 26 -13.99 -11.41 -27.07
N TYR A 27 -12.76 -11.04 -26.69
CA TYR A 27 -11.75 -11.97 -26.19
C TYR A 27 -12.21 -12.67 -24.91
N TRP A 28 -12.72 -11.91 -23.94
CA TRP A 28 -13.19 -12.48 -22.68
C TRP A 28 -14.34 -13.49 -22.89
N LYS A 29 -15.32 -13.18 -23.73
CA LYS A 29 -16.41 -14.11 -24.09
C LYS A 29 -15.93 -15.42 -24.73
N LYS A 30 -14.78 -15.40 -25.39
CA LYS A 30 -14.14 -16.59 -25.99
C LYS A 30 -13.24 -17.34 -24.99
N GLY A 31 -13.24 -16.94 -23.71
CA GLY A 31 -12.37 -17.51 -22.67
C GLY A 31 -10.95 -16.96 -22.66
N ASN A 32 -10.61 -16.01 -23.54
CA ASN A 32 -9.26 -15.45 -23.62
C ASN A 32 -9.12 -14.22 -22.70
N ARG A 33 -8.94 -14.48 -21.40
CA ARG A 33 -8.87 -13.46 -20.34
C ARG A 33 -7.61 -12.61 -20.41
N ILE A 34 -6.47 -13.23 -20.72
CA ILE A 34 -5.17 -12.55 -20.78
C ILE A 34 -5.18 -11.48 -21.88
N GLU A 35 -5.63 -11.82 -23.09
CA GLU A 35 -5.72 -10.84 -24.18
C GLU A 35 -6.71 -9.72 -23.87
N ALA A 36 -7.83 -10.03 -23.21
CA ALA A 36 -8.77 -9.01 -22.75
C ALA A 36 -8.14 -8.05 -21.72
N LEU A 37 -7.42 -8.58 -20.72
CA LEU A 37 -6.76 -7.76 -19.70
C LEU A 37 -5.61 -6.93 -20.29
N MET A 38 -4.82 -7.48 -21.21
CA MET A 38 -3.76 -6.73 -21.88
C MET A 38 -4.28 -5.60 -22.75
N LEU A 39 -5.31 -5.88 -23.55
CA LEU A 39 -5.89 -4.87 -24.44
C LEU A 39 -6.49 -3.72 -23.60
N THR A 40 -7.26 -4.05 -22.57
CA THR A 40 -7.80 -3.02 -21.66
C THR A 40 -6.70 -2.22 -20.98
N GLU A 41 -5.63 -2.86 -20.50
CA GLU A 41 -4.50 -2.19 -19.86
C GLU A 41 -3.78 -1.25 -20.82
N LYS A 42 -3.54 -1.69 -22.05
CA LYS A 42 -2.95 -0.87 -23.11
C LYS A 42 -3.80 0.38 -23.38
N THR A 43 -5.10 0.20 -23.61
CA THR A 43 -6.04 1.31 -23.85
C THR A 43 -6.01 2.31 -22.69
N ILE A 44 -6.04 1.83 -21.45
CA ILE A 44 -5.98 2.67 -20.24
C ILE A 44 -4.67 3.46 -20.18
N SER A 45 -3.54 2.82 -20.48
CA SER A 45 -2.23 3.46 -20.48
C SER A 45 -2.12 4.56 -21.54
N ASP A 46 -2.61 4.26 -22.76
CA ASP A 46 -2.51 5.18 -23.90
C ASP A 46 -3.48 6.37 -23.77
N GLN A 47 -4.69 6.14 -23.27
CA GLN A 47 -5.80 7.11 -23.27
C GLN A 47 -6.13 7.70 -21.89
N GLY A 48 -5.46 7.26 -20.83
CA GLY A 48 -5.77 7.54 -19.42
C GLY A 48 -5.59 8.99 -18.94
N LYS A 49 -5.45 9.98 -19.84
CA LYS A 49 -5.51 11.40 -19.50
C LYS A 49 -6.96 11.90 -19.29
N ASN A 50 -7.95 11.25 -19.92
CA ASN A 50 -9.37 11.54 -19.73
C ASN A 50 -10.05 10.38 -19.00
N GLU A 51 -10.01 10.37 -17.67
CA GLU A 51 -10.49 9.26 -16.83
C GLU A 51 -11.95 8.87 -17.06
N SER A 52 -12.78 9.80 -17.54
CA SER A 52 -14.20 9.55 -17.82
C SER A 52 -14.46 8.71 -19.07
N SER A 53 -13.48 8.55 -19.97
CA SER A 53 -13.69 7.80 -21.23
C SER A 53 -13.37 6.31 -21.10
N CYS A 54 -12.44 5.91 -20.22
CA CYS A 54 -11.96 4.53 -20.11
C CYS A 54 -12.66 3.68 -19.04
N TYR A 55 -13.74 4.16 -18.42
CA TYR A 55 -14.39 3.47 -17.30
C TYR A 55 -14.88 2.06 -17.66
N VAL A 56 -15.35 1.85 -18.89
CA VAL A 56 -15.82 0.53 -19.38
C VAL A 56 -14.70 -0.52 -19.40
N HIS A 57 -13.45 -0.10 -19.66
CA HIS A 57 -12.28 -0.96 -19.61
C HIS A 57 -11.91 -1.33 -18.18
N HIS A 58 -12.01 -0.37 -17.26
CA HIS A 58 -11.84 -0.61 -15.83
C HIS A 58 -12.89 -1.57 -15.27
N GLU A 59 -14.15 -1.45 -15.70
CA GLU A 59 -15.21 -2.38 -15.32
C GLU A 59 -14.95 -3.79 -15.86
N LEU A 60 -14.49 -3.91 -17.11
CA LEU A 60 -14.15 -5.19 -17.70
C LEU A 60 -13.00 -5.89 -16.98
N GLN A 61 -11.92 -5.15 -16.63
CA GLN A 61 -10.86 -5.69 -15.78
C GLN A 61 -11.42 -6.16 -14.43
N GLY A 62 -12.31 -5.39 -13.81
CA GLY A 62 -12.99 -5.74 -12.56
C GLY A 62 -13.75 -7.05 -12.65
N ASP A 63 -14.58 -7.20 -13.68
CA ASP A 63 -15.37 -8.42 -13.93
C ASP A 63 -14.46 -9.65 -14.12
N ILE A 64 -13.38 -9.51 -14.91
CA ILE A 64 -12.44 -10.61 -15.17
C ILE A 64 -11.74 -11.05 -13.89
N PHE A 65 -11.22 -10.11 -13.09
CA PHE A 65 -10.56 -10.46 -11.82
C PHE A 65 -11.54 -11.04 -10.79
N TYR A 66 -12.77 -10.53 -10.73
CA TYR A 66 -13.79 -11.08 -9.86
C TYR A 66 -14.12 -12.54 -10.23
N GLN A 67 -14.31 -12.82 -11.53
CA GLN A 67 -14.51 -14.18 -12.02
C GLN A 67 -13.32 -15.10 -11.69
N LEU A 68 -12.09 -14.62 -11.90
CA LEU A 68 -10.89 -15.37 -11.52
C LEU A 68 -10.86 -15.71 -10.03
N ALA A 69 -11.33 -14.80 -9.17
CA ALA A 69 -11.44 -15.07 -7.73
C ALA A 69 -12.51 -16.11 -7.38
N GLU A 70 -13.62 -16.16 -8.11
CA GLU A 70 -14.67 -17.17 -7.91
C GLU A 70 -14.22 -18.57 -8.35
N GLU A 71 -13.45 -18.65 -9.43
CA GLU A 71 -12.93 -19.90 -9.99
C GLU A 71 -11.66 -20.42 -9.29
N THR A 72 -10.98 -19.58 -8.50
CA THR A 72 -9.77 -20.00 -7.76
C THR A 72 -10.15 -20.86 -6.56
N GLU A 73 -9.91 -22.16 -6.67
CA GLU A 73 -10.11 -23.15 -5.59
C GLU A 73 -8.85 -23.41 -4.75
N ILE A 74 -7.67 -23.01 -5.24
CA ILE A 74 -6.38 -23.57 -4.80
C ILE A 74 -5.76 -22.84 -3.60
N THR A 75 -5.75 -21.49 -3.57
CA THR A 75 -5.24 -20.73 -2.40
C THR A 75 -6.12 -19.53 -2.08
N ASN A 76 -6.48 -19.39 -0.80
CA ASN A 76 -7.20 -18.21 -0.31
C ASN A 76 -6.42 -16.92 -0.58
N ASP A 77 -5.08 -16.98 -0.66
CA ASP A 77 -4.24 -15.81 -0.85
C ASP A 77 -4.28 -15.28 -2.30
N ILE A 78 -4.22 -16.14 -3.32
CA ILE A 78 -4.40 -15.73 -4.73
C ILE A 78 -5.81 -15.17 -4.95
N LYS A 79 -6.82 -15.85 -4.40
CA LYS A 79 -8.22 -15.38 -4.45
C LYS A 79 -8.33 -13.95 -3.89
N ARG A 80 -7.73 -13.67 -2.73
CA ARG A 80 -7.72 -12.33 -2.14
C ARG A 80 -7.00 -11.31 -3.02
N VAL A 81 -5.90 -11.66 -3.70
CA VAL A 81 -5.21 -10.78 -4.66
C VAL A 81 -6.12 -10.40 -5.82
N TYR A 82 -6.81 -11.37 -6.43
CA TYR A 82 -7.79 -11.09 -7.49
C TYR A 82 -8.95 -10.22 -7.00
N LEU A 83 -9.47 -10.45 -5.79
CA LEU A 83 -10.52 -9.60 -5.21
C LEU A 83 -10.04 -8.16 -4.97
N PHE A 84 -8.78 -7.96 -4.55
CA PHE A 84 -8.21 -6.62 -4.45
C PHE A 84 -8.10 -5.97 -5.83
N ALA A 85 -7.58 -6.67 -6.84
CA ALA A 85 -7.47 -6.15 -8.20
C ALA A 85 -8.84 -5.75 -8.78
N SER A 86 -9.86 -6.61 -8.59
CA SER A 86 -11.26 -6.34 -8.93
C SER A 86 -11.77 -5.06 -8.25
N LEU A 87 -11.62 -4.96 -6.93
CA LEU A 87 -12.02 -3.79 -6.15
C LEU A 87 -11.35 -2.52 -6.65
N TYR A 88 -10.05 -2.57 -6.94
CA TYR A 88 -9.31 -1.43 -7.46
C TYR A 88 -9.82 -1.03 -8.83
N ALA A 89 -10.10 -1.99 -9.70
CA ALA A 89 -10.59 -1.73 -11.03
C ALA A 89 -11.95 -1.03 -11.03
N PHE A 90 -12.92 -1.55 -10.27
CA PHE A 90 -14.23 -0.89 -10.13
C PHE A 90 -14.15 0.46 -9.40
N SER A 91 -13.17 0.65 -8.52
CA SER A 91 -13.01 1.92 -7.79
C SER A 91 -12.46 3.07 -8.63
N MET A 92 -12.06 2.81 -9.89
CA MET A 92 -11.56 3.86 -10.78
C MET A 92 -12.63 4.77 -11.33
N PHE A 93 -13.90 4.35 -11.30
CA PHE A 93 -14.99 5.22 -11.67
C PHE A 93 -15.59 5.89 -10.42
N THR A 94 -15.43 7.20 -10.31
CA THR A 94 -15.76 7.97 -9.10
C THR A 94 -17.01 8.85 -9.22
N LEU A 95 -17.56 9.00 -10.43
CA LEU A 95 -18.75 9.81 -10.68
C LEU A 95 -20.02 9.07 -10.24
N PRO A 96 -20.83 9.62 -9.32
CA PRO A 96 -22.14 9.08 -9.00
C PRO A 96 -23.13 9.45 -10.11
N CYS A 97 -23.12 8.70 -11.21
CA CYS A 97 -24.10 8.79 -12.27
C CYS A 97 -24.74 7.42 -12.54
N HIS A 98 -25.81 7.38 -13.34
CA HIS A 98 -26.49 6.12 -13.68
C HIS A 98 -25.55 5.11 -14.37
N ASP A 99 -24.55 5.57 -15.11
CA ASP A 99 -23.56 4.71 -15.77
C ASP A 99 -22.59 4.04 -14.76
N ALA A 100 -22.54 4.50 -13.50
CA ALA A 100 -21.66 3.99 -12.46
C ALA A 100 -22.20 2.76 -11.72
N LEU A 101 -23.46 2.38 -11.94
CA LEU A 101 -24.16 1.39 -11.11
C LEU A 101 -23.50 0.01 -11.17
N LYS A 102 -22.93 -0.35 -12.32
CA LYS A 102 -22.17 -1.59 -12.48
C LYS A 102 -20.88 -1.56 -11.65
N SER A 103 -20.12 -0.47 -11.71
CA SER A 103 -18.96 -0.23 -10.85
C SER A 103 -19.30 -0.28 -9.35
N PHE A 104 -20.43 0.30 -8.92
CA PHE A 104 -20.90 0.21 -7.53
C PHE A 104 -21.16 -1.24 -7.12
N ARG A 105 -21.86 -2.00 -7.97
CA ARG A 105 -22.16 -3.42 -7.74
C ARG A 105 -20.88 -4.24 -7.58
N GLY A 106 -19.94 -4.12 -8.51
CA GLY A 106 -18.64 -4.81 -8.46
C GLY A 106 -17.81 -4.46 -7.22
N CYS A 107 -17.81 -3.18 -6.83
CA CYS A 107 -17.18 -2.72 -5.59
C CYS A 107 -17.80 -3.38 -4.34
N VAL A 108 -19.13 -3.39 -4.22
CA VAL A 108 -19.84 -3.93 -3.05
C VAL A 108 -19.57 -5.42 -2.90
N LEU A 109 -19.70 -6.19 -3.99
CA LEU A 109 -19.45 -7.63 -4.00
C LEU A 109 -18.00 -7.97 -3.61
N SER A 110 -17.02 -7.30 -4.23
CA SER A 110 -15.60 -7.53 -3.92
C SER A 110 -15.27 -7.19 -2.46
N LEU A 111 -15.88 -6.14 -1.90
CA LEU A 111 -15.71 -5.76 -0.49
C LEU A 111 -16.36 -6.77 0.46
N ILE A 112 -17.55 -7.28 0.14
CA ILE A 112 -18.20 -8.32 0.94
C ILE A 112 -17.34 -9.58 0.98
N GLN A 113 -16.92 -10.08 -0.19
CA GLN A 113 -16.09 -11.28 -0.26
C GLN A 113 -14.73 -11.10 0.43
N LEU A 114 -14.09 -9.93 0.31
CA LEU A 114 -12.87 -9.62 1.07
C LEU A 114 -13.15 -9.61 2.59
N GLY A 115 -14.30 -9.09 3.01
CA GLY A 115 -14.77 -9.13 4.39
C GLY A 115 -14.89 -10.57 4.89
N ASP A 116 -15.54 -11.44 4.12
CA ASP A 116 -15.77 -12.85 4.45
C ASP A 116 -14.45 -13.63 4.51
N GLN A 117 -13.53 -13.35 3.58
CA GLN A 117 -12.23 -14.02 3.48
C GLN A 117 -11.22 -13.59 4.54
N LEU A 118 -11.28 -12.33 4.99
CA LEU A 118 -10.30 -11.75 5.93
C LEU A 118 -10.84 -11.58 7.34
N GLY A 119 -12.16 -11.65 7.55
CA GLY A 119 -12.81 -11.34 8.82
C GLY A 119 -12.67 -9.87 9.24
N ILE A 120 -12.27 -8.97 8.32
CA ILE A 120 -11.98 -7.56 8.62
C ILE A 120 -13.23 -6.70 8.41
N LYS A 121 -13.79 -6.22 9.52
CA LYS A 121 -15.02 -5.40 9.55
C LYS A 121 -15.00 -4.13 8.69
N LYS A 122 -13.81 -3.60 8.41
CA LYS A 122 -13.63 -2.39 7.61
C LYS A 122 -14.13 -2.58 6.17
N PHE A 123 -14.05 -3.79 5.63
CA PHE A 123 -14.55 -4.08 4.29
C PHE A 123 -16.08 -4.02 4.24
N TYR A 124 -16.78 -4.64 5.21
CA TYR A 124 -18.25 -4.53 5.31
C TYR A 124 -18.72 -3.09 5.51
N ARG A 125 -18.06 -2.29 6.38
CA ARG A 125 -18.41 -0.86 6.53
C ARG A 125 -18.31 -0.10 5.21
N LYS A 126 -17.29 -0.39 4.41
CA LYS A 126 -17.11 0.24 3.11
C LYS A 126 -18.13 -0.28 2.09
N ALA A 127 -18.47 -1.57 2.14
CA ALA A 127 -19.51 -2.17 1.31
C ALA A 127 -20.87 -1.50 1.57
N ALA A 128 -21.27 -1.38 2.84
CA ALA A 128 -22.50 -0.69 3.24
C ALA A 128 -22.54 0.76 2.74
N SER A 129 -21.43 1.51 2.93
CA SER A 129 -21.34 2.89 2.42
C SER A 129 -21.51 2.97 0.90
N LYS A 130 -20.94 2.02 0.15
CA LYS A 130 -21.06 1.98 -1.32
C LYS A 130 -22.44 1.54 -1.78
N ALA A 131 -23.06 0.58 -1.11
CA ALA A 131 -24.44 0.16 -1.38
C ALA A 131 -25.42 1.30 -1.13
N TYR A 132 -25.25 2.04 -0.03
CA TYR A 132 -26.05 3.22 0.27
C TYR A 132 -25.90 4.34 -0.78
N GLN A 133 -24.67 4.60 -1.24
CA GLN A 133 -24.44 5.54 -2.34
C GLN A 133 -25.20 5.12 -3.61
N ALA A 134 -25.16 3.83 -3.96
CA ALA A 134 -25.89 3.33 -5.11
C ALA A 134 -27.42 3.51 -4.94
N LEU A 135 -27.97 3.17 -3.77
CA LEU A 135 -29.39 3.39 -3.44
C LEU A 135 -29.81 4.85 -3.57
N SER A 136 -28.95 5.80 -3.18
CA SER A 136 -29.25 7.23 -3.32
C SER A 136 -29.38 7.68 -4.79
N VAL A 137 -28.70 6.99 -5.71
CA VAL A 137 -28.76 7.26 -7.15
C VAL A 137 -29.98 6.59 -7.80
N THR A 138 -30.38 5.43 -7.30
CA THR A 138 -31.41 4.59 -7.94
C THR A 138 -32.81 4.73 -7.35
N ASN A 139 -32.96 5.21 -6.11
CA ASN A 139 -34.25 5.43 -5.46
C ASN A 139 -35.10 6.55 -6.09
N SER A 140 -34.51 7.32 -7.03
CA SER A 140 -35.21 8.35 -7.81
C SER A 140 -35.94 7.82 -9.05
N SER A 141 -35.85 6.51 -9.36
CA SER A 141 -36.42 5.94 -10.59
C SER A 141 -36.95 4.52 -10.43
N GLU A 142 -38.20 4.29 -10.87
CA GLU A 142 -38.86 2.97 -10.90
C GLU A 142 -38.13 1.95 -11.79
N LYS A 143 -37.27 2.41 -12.71
CA LYS A 143 -36.50 1.56 -13.63
C LYS A 143 -35.52 0.62 -12.91
N TYR A 144 -35.08 0.96 -11.70
CA TYR A 144 -34.02 0.24 -10.98
C TYR A 144 -34.54 -0.60 -9.80
N THR A 145 -35.83 -0.88 -9.72
CA THR A 145 -36.46 -1.60 -8.59
C THR A 145 -35.79 -2.93 -8.23
N ALA A 146 -35.37 -3.74 -9.21
CA ALA A 146 -34.64 -4.99 -8.96
C ALA A 146 -33.24 -4.74 -8.38
N LEU A 147 -32.51 -3.76 -8.93
CA LEU A 147 -31.17 -3.40 -8.48
C LEU A 147 -31.20 -2.74 -7.09
N ASN A 148 -32.27 -2.00 -6.76
CA ASN A 148 -32.51 -1.45 -5.42
C ASN A 148 -32.63 -2.56 -4.39
N LYS A 149 -33.37 -3.63 -4.71
CA LYS A 149 -33.48 -4.79 -3.82
C LYS A 149 -32.13 -5.49 -3.61
N GLU A 150 -31.30 -5.61 -4.64
CA GLU A 150 -29.93 -6.15 -4.50
C GLU A 150 -29.08 -5.28 -3.57
N PHE A 151 -29.02 -3.97 -3.82
CA PHE A 151 -28.22 -3.07 -2.98
C PHE A 151 -28.73 -2.97 -1.55
N ASP A 152 -30.05 -2.99 -1.33
CA ASP A 152 -30.64 -3.01 0.01
C ASP A 152 -30.30 -4.32 0.75
N GLY A 153 -30.37 -5.46 0.06
CA GLY A 153 -29.94 -6.75 0.60
C GLY A 153 -28.46 -6.76 1.01
N TRP A 154 -27.57 -6.27 0.15
CA TRP A 154 -26.14 -6.17 0.49
C TRP A 154 -25.85 -5.14 1.58
N TYR A 155 -26.58 -4.04 1.60
CA TYR A 155 -26.51 -3.06 2.68
C TYR A 155 -26.87 -3.71 4.02
N GLY A 156 -28.01 -4.41 4.08
CA GLY A 156 -28.45 -5.17 5.26
C GLY A 156 -27.41 -6.20 5.71
N TYR A 157 -26.93 -7.04 4.79
CA TYR A 157 -25.90 -8.04 5.08
C TYR A 157 -24.61 -7.41 5.66
N ALA A 158 -24.11 -6.35 5.04
CA ALA A 158 -22.91 -5.66 5.50
C ALA A 158 -23.09 -4.97 6.87
N GLU A 159 -24.29 -4.44 7.12
CA GLU A 159 -24.69 -3.84 8.40
C GLU A 159 -24.82 -4.87 9.53
N GLU A 160 -25.18 -6.11 9.22
CA GLU A 160 -25.20 -7.24 10.15
C GLU A 160 -23.78 -7.72 10.45
N LYS A 161 -23.00 -8.04 9.41
CA LYS A 161 -21.62 -8.54 9.55
C LYS A 161 -20.68 -7.57 10.26
N LYS A 162 -20.90 -6.26 10.16
CA LYS A 162 -20.09 -5.29 10.95
C LYS A 162 -20.38 -5.38 12.46
N LYS A 163 -21.58 -5.82 12.88
CA LYS A 163 -22.04 -5.89 14.28
C LYS A 163 -21.68 -7.21 14.96
N GLU A 164 -21.49 -8.31 14.21
CA GLU A 164 -21.06 -9.60 14.74
C GLU A 164 -19.75 -9.49 15.57
N LYS A 165 -19.67 -10.13 16.74
CA LYS A 165 -18.43 -10.20 17.54
C LYS A 165 -17.51 -11.27 16.94
N ASN A 166 -16.44 -10.86 16.23
CA ASN A 166 -15.45 -11.83 15.76
C ASN A 166 -14.53 -12.28 16.90
N SER A 167 -14.44 -13.61 17.07
CA SER A 167 -13.35 -14.34 17.70
C SER A 167 -12.06 -14.17 16.88
N ASN A 168 -10.93 -14.04 17.56
CA ASN A 168 -9.63 -13.68 17.00
C ASN A 168 -9.17 -14.65 15.91
N ALA A 169 -8.97 -14.16 14.69
CA ALA A 169 -8.09 -14.79 13.71
C ALA A 169 -6.68 -14.21 13.91
N VAL A 170 -5.86 -14.95 14.66
CA VAL A 170 -4.42 -14.71 14.76
C VAL A 170 -3.82 -15.11 13.41
N VAL A 171 -3.24 -14.13 12.70
CA VAL A 171 -2.35 -14.41 11.56
C VAL A 171 -0.95 -14.52 12.15
N THR A 172 -0.48 -15.75 12.32
CA THR A 172 0.93 -16.02 12.64
C THR A 172 1.77 -15.78 11.40
N VAL A 173 2.69 -14.83 11.51
CA VAL A 173 3.79 -14.62 10.57
C VAL A 173 4.90 -15.59 10.99
N SER A 174 5.26 -16.52 10.10
CA SER A 174 6.53 -17.24 10.21
C SER A 174 7.53 -16.56 9.26
N GLU A 175 8.58 -16.03 9.83
CA GLU A 175 9.77 -15.55 9.11
C GLU A 175 10.64 -16.73 8.73
N THR A 176 11.06 -16.80 7.47
CA THR A 176 12.36 -17.36 7.07
C THR A 176 12.84 -16.68 5.79
N SER A 177 14.16 -16.55 5.69
CA SER A 177 14.96 -15.63 4.89
C SER A 177 15.24 -16.06 3.44
N THR A 178 15.38 -15.01 2.61
CA THR A 178 16.23 -14.72 1.42
C THR A 178 16.85 -15.85 0.55
N MET A 179 16.63 -15.79 -0.78
CA MET A 179 17.69 -15.60 -1.82
C MET A 179 17.17 -15.46 -3.27
N ALA A 180 17.97 -14.80 -4.11
CA ALA A 180 17.65 -14.31 -5.46
C ALA A 180 18.18 -15.21 -6.62
N ASN A 181 17.48 -15.19 -7.76
CA ASN A 181 17.93 -15.77 -9.04
C ASN A 181 18.36 -14.63 -10.00
N GLN A 182 19.49 -14.80 -10.70
CA GLN A 182 19.89 -13.98 -11.84
C GLN A 182 19.63 -14.75 -13.16
N MET A 183 18.64 -14.29 -13.94
CA MET A 183 18.69 -14.09 -15.41
C MET A 183 17.35 -13.57 -15.94
N VAL A 184 17.03 -12.30 -15.66
CA VAL A 184 16.24 -11.36 -16.51
C VAL A 184 16.55 -9.91 -16.07
N ASN A 185 17.82 -9.58 -15.72
CA ASN A 185 18.13 -8.23 -15.19
C ASN A 185 18.00 -7.11 -16.23
N TYR A 186 18.01 -7.44 -17.52
CA TYR A 186 17.75 -6.49 -18.60
C TYR A 186 16.27 -6.18 -18.84
N CYS A 187 15.31 -6.82 -18.16
CA CYS A 187 13.89 -6.46 -18.29
C CYS A 187 13.21 -6.08 -16.96
N PHE A 188 13.74 -6.48 -15.80
CA PHE A 188 13.16 -6.11 -14.50
C PHE A 188 13.44 -4.67 -14.08
N THR A 189 14.66 -4.19 -14.26
CA THR A 189 14.98 -2.76 -14.04
C THR A 189 14.19 -1.90 -15.00
N ASP A 190 14.11 -2.29 -16.28
CA ASP A 190 13.31 -1.61 -17.30
C ASP A 190 11.81 -1.64 -16.97
N CYS A 191 11.30 -2.75 -16.41
CA CYS A 191 9.91 -2.87 -15.97
C CYS A 191 9.65 -1.99 -14.73
N LYS A 192 10.54 -2.02 -13.73
CA LYS A 192 10.48 -1.15 -12.56
C LYS A 192 10.52 0.32 -12.98
N MET A 193 11.45 0.69 -13.84
CA MET A 193 11.57 2.04 -14.40
C MET A 193 10.36 2.41 -15.25
N HIS A 194 9.82 1.51 -16.06
CA HIS A 194 8.58 1.74 -16.80
C HIS A 194 7.40 1.99 -15.86
N ILE A 195 7.25 1.19 -14.80
CA ILE A 195 6.20 1.40 -13.80
C ILE A 195 6.38 2.75 -13.14
N LEU A 196 7.60 3.07 -12.71
CA LEU A 196 7.93 4.35 -12.14
C LEU A 196 7.59 5.49 -13.11
N ASP A 197 8.08 5.46 -14.35
CA ASP A 197 7.93 6.56 -15.30
C ASP A 197 6.51 6.71 -15.87
N LYS A 198 5.88 5.59 -16.26
CA LYS A 198 4.57 5.61 -16.93
C LYS A 198 3.39 5.61 -15.96
N HIS A 199 3.56 4.99 -14.79
CA HIS A 199 2.44 4.78 -13.87
C HIS A 199 2.58 5.55 -12.55
N VAL A 200 3.75 6.12 -12.20
CA VAL A 200 4.00 6.66 -10.86
C VAL A 200 4.48 8.12 -10.86
N HIS A 201 5.62 8.43 -11.49
CA HIS A 201 6.29 9.73 -11.46
C HIS A 201 5.40 10.86 -11.94
N LYS A 202 4.48 10.58 -12.87
CA LYS A 202 3.45 11.54 -13.31
C LYS A 202 2.57 12.07 -12.16
N TYR A 203 2.47 11.33 -11.06
CA TYR A 203 1.55 11.57 -9.94
C TYR A 203 2.28 11.94 -8.65
N GLU A 204 3.55 12.35 -8.73
CA GLU A 204 4.32 12.73 -7.55
C GLU A 204 3.98 14.15 -7.08
N PRO A 205 3.56 14.33 -5.80
CA PRO A 205 3.14 15.63 -5.29
C PRO A 205 4.34 16.51 -4.89
N GLU A 206 4.08 17.81 -4.83
CA GLU A 206 5.01 18.81 -4.31
C GLU A 206 5.46 18.49 -2.88
N PHE A 207 6.71 18.84 -2.55
CA PHE A 207 7.34 18.49 -1.28
C PHE A 207 6.63 19.10 -0.05
N SER A 208 6.11 20.32 -0.17
CA SER A 208 5.37 21.04 0.88
C SER A 208 4.08 20.34 1.32
N ASP A 209 3.47 19.55 0.43
CA ASP A 209 2.22 18.85 0.68
C ASP A 209 2.43 17.47 1.34
N ARG A 210 3.68 17.04 1.56
CA ARG A 210 4.00 15.73 2.14
C ARG A 210 3.82 15.71 3.65
N PRO A 211 3.25 14.63 4.22
CA PRO A 211 3.33 14.39 5.65
C PRO A 211 4.79 14.34 6.11
N LYS A 212 5.06 14.86 7.30
CA LYS A 212 6.38 14.76 7.92
C LYS A 212 6.53 13.39 8.58
N TYR A 213 7.72 12.82 8.44
CA TYR A 213 8.15 11.60 9.14
C TYR A 213 8.74 11.98 10.48
N VAL A 214 8.66 11.06 11.44
CA VAL A 214 9.49 11.15 12.65
C VAL A 214 10.96 11.23 12.26
N ASP A 215 11.73 12.01 13.02
CA ASP A 215 13.16 12.16 12.78
C ASP A 215 13.94 10.90 13.16
N GLU A 216 15.19 10.85 12.69
CA GLU A 216 16.10 9.72 12.91
C GLU A 216 16.39 9.49 14.39
N ILE A 217 16.47 10.57 15.17
CA ILE A 217 16.74 10.50 16.61
C ILE A 217 15.61 9.77 17.32
N LEU A 218 14.36 10.15 17.07
CA LEU A 218 13.19 9.51 17.67
C LEU A 218 13.04 8.06 17.19
N ALA A 219 13.30 7.78 15.92
CA ALA A 219 13.31 6.42 15.39
C ALA A 219 14.33 5.54 16.11
N ASP A 220 15.53 6.04 16.36
CA ASP A 220 16.58 5.34 17.10
C ASP A 220 16.16 5.10 18.57
N MET A 221 15.56 6.10 19.23
CA MET A 221 15.01 5.93 20.58
C MET A 221 13.97 4.81 20.63
N ILE A 222 13.06 4.74 19.65
CA ILE A 222 12.04 3.68 19.59
C ILE A 222 12.68 2.30 19.39
N CYS A 223 13.68 2.21 18.51
CA CYS A 223 14.36 0.96 18.16
C CYS A 223 15.21 0.39 19.30
N CYS A 224 15.93 1.25 20.04
CA CYS A 224 16.78 0.86 21.16
C CYS A 224 16.03 0.55 22.46
N GLY A 225 14.73 0.83 22.52
CA GLY A 225 13.97 0.79 23.76
C GLY A 225 13.74 -0.57 24.38
N ASP A 226 13.85 -0.63 25.71
CA ASP A 226 13.44 -1.75 26.56
C ASP A 226 12.01 -1.51 27.08
N TRP A 227 11.03 -1.90 26.27
CA TRP A 227 9.61 -1.63 26.47
C TRP A 227 9.00 -2.45 27.63
N LYS A 228 9.36 -2.09 28.87
CA LYS A 228 8.90 -2.72 30.11
C LYS A 228 7.89 -1.86 30.84
N PRO A 229 6.87 -2.45 31.48
CA PRO A 229 5.89 -1.70 32.24
C PRO A 229 6.53 -1.03 33.44
N VAL A 230 6.21 0.23 33.68
CA VAL A 230 6.68 0.98 34.86
C VAL A 230 5.66 0.89 35.99
N ASP A 231 6.14 0.77 37.23
CA ASP A 231 5.33 0.88 38.45
C ASP A 231 5.06 2.36 38.73
N ILE A 232 3.81 2.78 38.52
CA ILE A 232 3.38 4.18 38.60
C ILE A 232 3.58 4.75 40.01
N ALA A 233 3.28 3.97 41.05
CA ALA A 233 3.37 4.44 42.43
C ALA A 233 4.83 4.61 42.86
N GLN A 234 5.69 3.64 42.54
CA GLN A 234 7.12 3.73 42.81
C GLN A 234 7.77 4.82 41.97
N ALA A 235 7.36 5.00 40.71
CA ALA A 235 7.89 6.04 39.84
C ALA A 235 7.51 7.45 40.33
N ALA A 236 6.28 7.63 40.82
CA ALA A 236 5.86 8.90 41.44
C ALA A 236 6.70 9.24 42.68
N ASN A 237 6.99 8.25 43.53
CA ASN A 237 7.89 8.44 44.68
C ASN A 237 9.31 8.79 44.23
N LEU A 238 9.84 8.09 43.23
CA LEU A 238 11.18 8.36 42.66
C LEU A 238 11.28 9.79 42.12
N ILE A 239 10.25 10.27 41.41
CA ILE A 239 10.19 11.65 40.92
C ILE A 239 10.25 12.63 42.09
N ASN A 240 9.44 12.44 43.13
CA ASN A 240 9.40 13.30 44.30
C ASN A 240 10.74 13.33 45.06
N ASP A 241 11.44 12.20 45.15
CA ASP A 241 12.76 12.12 45.80
C ASP A 241 13.86 12.79 44.97
N ARG A 242 13.80 12.70 43.64
CA ARG A 242 14.69 13.45 42.74
C ARG A 242 14.46 14.95 42.80
N ILE A 243 13.20 15.38 42.89
CA ILE A 243 12.85 16.80 43.11
C ILE A 243 13.49 17.32 44.40
N LYS A 244 13.35 16.58 45.51
CA LYS A 244 13.95 16.98 46.81
C LYS A 244 15.48 17.04 46.76
N SER A 245 16.10 16.12 46.02
CA SER A 245 17.55 16.01 45.93
C SER A 245 18.20 16.81 44.79
N GLN A 246 17.41 17.53 43.98
CA GLN A 246 17.85 18.29 42.80
C GLN A 246 18.66 17.45 41.79
N LYS A 247 18.30 16.17 41.64
CA LYS A 247 18.94 15.26 40.67
C LYS A 247 18.07 15.10 39.43
N GLU A 248 18.69 15.21 38.26
CA GLU A 248 18.01 14.98 36.98
C GLU A 248 17.98 13.48 36.63
N PHE A 249 17.05 13.08 35.76
CA PHE A 249 17.03 11.74 35.16
C PHE A 249 18.06 11.66 34.04
N VAL A 250 18.84 10.59 34.03
CA VAL A 250 19.84 10.34 32.97
C VAL A 250 19.21 9.44 31.93
N TYR A 251 19.16 9.92 30.69
CA TYR A 251 18.64 9.17 29.56
C TYR A 251 19.77 8.78 28.61
N VAL A 252 19.88 7.50 28.32
CA VAL A 252 20.81 6.95 27.32
C VAL A 252 19.98 6.48 26.13
N ASN A 253 20.24 7.02 24.94
CA ASN A 253 19.45 6.77 23.72
C ASN A 253 17.95 6.99 23.92
N GLY A 254 17.58 7.97 24.74
CA GLY A 254 16.19 8.23 25.09
C GLY A 254 15.58 7.20 26.05
N TRP A 255 16.35 6.47 26.85
CA TRP A 255 15.82 5.57 27.88
C TRP A 255 16.53 5.76 29.22
N CYS A 256 15.76 5.79 30.30
CA CYS A 256 16.25 5.87 31.66
C CYS A 256 16.12 4.50 32.33
N SER A 257 17.23 3.98 32.87
CA SER A 257 17.28 2.69 33.55
C SER A 257 16.82 2.75 35.02
N ASP A 258 16.63 3.97 35.55
CA ASP A 258 16.27 4.17 36.95
C ASP A 258 14.77 3.94 37.22
N TRP A 259 13.95 3.80 36.17
CA TRP A 259 12.52 3.61 36.33
C TRP A 259 12.19 2.24 36.93
N PRO A 260 11.31 2.18 37.94
CA PRO A 260 10.95 0.93 38.59
C PRO A 260 10.07 0.08 37.67
N VAL A 261 10.55 -1.11 37.31
CA VAL A 261 9.81 -2.05 36.46
C VAL A 261 8.71 -2.75 37.27
N ALA A 262 7.49 -2.77 36.75
CA ALA A 262 6.37 -3.50 37.32
C ALA A 262 6.40 -4.98 36.90
N GLY A 263 6.07 -5.90 37.81
CA GLY A 263 5.87 -7.33 37.50
C GLY A 263 4.52 -7.63 36.82
N ASP A 264 4.11 -6.84 35.82
CA ASP A 264 2.84 -7.02 35.10
C ASP A 264 3.06 -7.65 33.73
N GLU A 265 2.97 -8.98 33.68
CA GLU A 265 3.15 -9.78 32.45
C GLU A 265 2.18 -9.39 31.32
N LYS A 266 0.96 -8.94 31.67
CA LYS A 266 -0.05 -8.57 30.67
C LYS A 266 0.33 -7.25 29.99
N ARG A 267 0.76 -6.25 30.77
CA ARG A 267 1.28 -4.99 30.21
C ARG A 267 2.55 -5.23 29.41
N GLU A 268 3.46 -6.07 29.91
CA GLU A 268 4.69 -6.43 29.21
C GLU A 268 4.41 -7.08 27.85
N THR A 269 3.48 -8.02 27.77
CA THR A 269 3.09 -8.66 26.51
C THR A 269 2.56 -7.66 25.48
N ILE A 270 1.69 -6.73 25.91
CA ILE A 270 1.12 -5.71 25.02
C ILE A 270 2.19 -4.70 24.60
N LEU A 271 3.09 -4.29 25.50
CA LEU A 271 4.20 -3.39 25.19
C LEU A 271 5.18 -4.02 24.20
N LYS A 272 5.48 -5.32 24.32
CA LYS A 272 6.29 -6.06 23.33
C LYS A 272 5.63 -6.01 21.95
N GLN A 273 4.36 -6.40 21.84
CA GLN A 273 3.61 -6.33 20.58
C GLN A 273 3.57 -4.90 20.01
N PHE A 274 3.37 -3.90 20.87
CA PHE A 274 3.34 -2.51 20.43
C PHE A 274 4.71 -2.04 19.94
N SER A 275 5.79 -2.44 20.62
CA SER A 275 7.16 -2.15 20.21
C SER A 275 7.51 -2.76 18.86
N GLU A 276 7.05 -3.99 18.57
CA GLU A 276 7.25 -4.64 17.27
C GLU A 276 6.58 -3.83 16.15
N VAL A 277 5.32 -3.42 16.36
CA VAL A 277 4.59 -2.60 15.39
C VAL A 277 5.25 -1.24 15.18
N LEU A 278 5.74 -0.59 16.26
CA LEU A 278 6.44 0.69 16.16
C LEU A 278 7.77 0.54 15.41
N LYS A 279 8.59 -0.45 15.77
CA LYS A 279 9.87 -0.73 15.12
C LYS A 279 9.70 -1.03 13.64
N ALA A 280 8.68 -1.81 13.26
CA ALA A 280 8.34 -2.06 11.86
C ALA A 280 7.92 -0.80 11.08
N SER A 281 7.48 0.26 11.78
CA SER A 281 7.09 1.53 11.19
C SER A 281 8.22 2.56 11.08
N CYS A 282 9.39 2.31 11.68
CA CYS A 282 10.53 3.23 11.72
C CYS A 282 11.69 2.99 10.71
N PRO A 283 11.77 1.94 9.85
CA PRO A 283 12.94 1.75 8.98
C PRO A 283 13.18 2.94 8.03
N ARG A 284 14.44 3.35 7.87
CA ARG A 284 14.85 4.55 7.10
C ARG A 284 14.28 4.60 5.68
N GLU A 285 14.25 3.47 4.99
CA GLU A 285 13.81 3.40 3.59
C GLU A 285 12.27 3.33 3.44
N ASN A 286 11.57 2.95 4.52
CA ASN A 286 10.16 2.55 4.49
C ASN A 286 9.36 3.06 5.71
N CYS A 287 9.71 4.24 6.23
CA CYS A 287 9.07 4.83 7.41
C CYS A 287 7.58 5.09 7.15
N THR A 288 6.72 4.52 8.00
CA THR A 288 5.26 4.72 7.96
C THR A 288 4.74 5.55 9.13
N LEU A 289 5.64 5.93 10.06
CA LEU A 289 5.30 6.70 11.24
C LEU A 289 5.35 8.21 10.94
N SER A 290 4.17 8.85 10.83
CA SER A 290 4.07 10.30 10.67
C SER A 290 4.25 11.03 12.00
N CYS A 291 4.76 12.26 11.96
CA CYS A 291 4.77 13.15 13.12
C CYS A 291 3.36 13.32 13.71
N THR A 292 2.34 13.48 12.86
CA THR A 292 0.94 13.63 13.32
C THR A 292 0.41 12.41 14.07
N LEU A 293 0.88 11.20 13.74
CA LEU A 293 0.55 9.98 14.48
C LEU A 293 1.31 9.90 15.80
N TRP A 294 2.58 10.31 15.81
CA TRP A 294 3.38 10.39 17.02
C TRP A 294 2.85 11.45 18.00
N ASP A 295 2.60 12.67 17.54
CA ASP A 295 2.05 13.76 18.34
C ASP A 295 0.71 13.36 18.97
N TRP A 296 -0.17 12.70 18.20
CA TRP A 296 -1.42 12.16 18.74
C TRP A 296 -1.19 11.12 19.84
N LEU A 297 -0.18 10.26 19.70
CA LEU A 297 0.15 9.23 20.69
C LEU A 297 0.68 9.86 21.98
N ILE A 298 1.47 10.92 21.87
CA ILE A 298 1.97 11.70 23.00
C ILE A 298 0.84 12.46 23.69
N ASP A 299 0.03 13.22 22.93
CA ASP A 299 -1.16 13.91 23.45
C ASP A 299 -2.09 12.92 24.20
N TYR A 300 -2.33 11.74 23.62
CA TYR A 300 -3.14 10.70 24.25
C TYR A 300 -2.51 10.16 25.53
N THR A 301 -1.18 10.01 25.55
CA THR A 301 -0.46 9.52 26.73
C THR A 301 -0.52 10.55 27.86
N GLU A 302 -0.31 11.83 27.55
CA GLU A 302 -0.40 12.94 28.49
C GLU A 302 -1.80 13.07 29.09
N GLU A 303 -2.86 12.99 28.28
CA GLU A 303 -4.25 13.08 28.75
C GLU A 303 -4.68 11.94 29.69
N HIS A 304 -4.02 10.77 29.61
CA HIS A 304 -4.46 9.55 30.31
C HIS A 304 -3.43 9.04 31.33
N LEU A 305 -2.30 9.72 31.49
CA LEU A 305 -1.31 9.40 32.49
C LEU A 305 -1.62 10.16 33.78
N ASP A 306 -1.97 9.44 34.83
CA ASP A 306 -2.10 9.97 36.18
C ASP A 306 -0.90 9.53 37.03
N LEU A 307 -0.08 10.49 37.45
CA LEU A 307 1.05 10.30 38.34
C LEU A 307 0.73 10.93 39.70
N PRO A 308 0.36 10.11 40.71
CA PRO A 308 -0.08 10.63 42.00
C PRO A 308 0.96 11.54 42.64
N GLY A 309 0.57 12.78 42.95
CA GLY A 309 1.42 13.74 43.67
C GLY A 309 2.55 14.36 42.84
N VAL A 310 2.59 14.17 41.52
CA VAL A 310 3.55 14.83 40.62
C VAL A 310 2.84 15.94 39.85
N SER A 311 3.39 17.16 39.85
CA SER A 311 2.79 18.27 39.11
C SER A 311 3.10 18.19 37.61
N GLY A 312 2.10 18.42 36.74
CA GLY A 312 2.29 18.44 35.28
C GLY A 312 3.40 19.41 34.84
N SER A 313 3.50 20.59 35.48
CA SER A 313 4.55 21.58 35.22
C SER A 313 5.98 21.08 35.43
N TYR A 314 6.17 20.01 36.22
CA TYR A 314 7.47 19.37 36.40
C TYR A 314 7.75 18.41 35.24
N LEU A 315 6.76 17.62 34.82
CA LEU A 315 6.87 16.72 33.68
C LEU A 315 7.22 17.49 32.40
N ASP A 316 6.65 18.68 32.22
CA ASP A 316 6.97 19.60 31.11
C ASP A 316 8.43 20.05 31.14
N LYS A 317 8.91 20.50 32.31
CA LYS A 317 10.31 20.93 32.49
C LYS A 317 11.30 19.81 32.18
N CYS A 318 10.98 18.58 32.59
CA CYS A 318 11.81 17.41 32.32
C CYS A 318 11.64 16.86 30.91
N SER A 319 10.82 17.48 30.05
CA SER A 319 10.52 16.98 28.71
C SER A 319 10.07 15.51 28.73
N PHE A 320 9.34 15.09 29.77
CA PHE A 320 8.99 13.69 30.02
C PHE A 320 8.27 13.05 28.83
N PHE A 321 7.33 13.80 28.24
CA PHE A 321 6.54 13.36 27.09
C PHE A 321 7.27 13.43 25.74
N LYS A 322 8.48 13.99 25.68
CA LYS A 322 9.32 13.91 24.46
C LYS A 322 9.93 12.53 24.25
N ASN A 323 9.86 11.67 25.28
CA ASN A 323 10.51 10.38 25.30
C ASN A 323 9.49 9.24 25.07
N PRO A 324 9.75 8.27 24.16
CA PRO A 324 8.86 7.12 23.94
C PRO A 324 8.58 6.30 25.20
N GLN A 325 9.50 6.28 26.18
CA GLN A 325 9.37 5.54 27.42
C GLN A 325 8.17 6.00 28.27
N CYS A 326 7.62 7.21 28.06
CA CYS A 326 6.41 7.67 28.76
C CYS A 326 5.20 6.73 28.56
N ILE A 327 5.13 6.06 27.41
CA ILE A 327 4.07 5.09 27.06
C ILE A 327 4.10 3.88 28.00
N CYS A 328 5.27 3.52 28.53
CA CYS A 328 5.44 2.39 29.44
C CYS A 328 4.73 2.60 30.80
N PHE A 329 4.30 3.82 31.10
CA PHE A 329 3.54 4.15 32.31
C PHE A 329 2.03 3.90 32.16
N LEU A 330 1.53 3.74 30.94
CA LEU A 330 0.10 3.55 30.70
C LEU A 330 -0.39 2.21 31.27
N ASP A 331 -1.66 2.23 31.71
CA ASP A 331 -2.36 1.04 32.16
C ASP A 331 -2.68 0.09 31.00
N LEU A 332 -3.13 -1.13 31.34
CA LEU A 332 -3.45 -2.15 30.33
C LEU A 332 -4.59 -1.73 29.38
N LYS A 333 -5.55 -0.92 29.85
CA LYS A 333 -6.71 -0.49 29.05
C LYS A 333 -6.27 0.46 27.95
N HIS A 334 -5.44 1.45 28.29
CA HIS A 334 -4.89 2.44 27.39
C HIS A 334 -3.89 1.80 26.41
N LEU A 335 -3.01 0.92 26.89
CA LEU A 335 -2.08 0.16 26.04
C LEU A 335 -2.81 -0.67 24.97
N LYS A 336 -3.89 -1.37 25.34
CA LYS A 336 -4.72 -2.11 24.37
C LYS A 336 -5.41 -1.19 23.37
N HIS A 337 -5.84 0.00 23.80
CA HIS A 337 -6.48 0.98 22.93
C HIS A 337 -5.50 1.51 21.88
N ILE A 338 -4.31 1.95 22.31
CA ILE A 338 -3.29 2.49 21.40
C ILE A 338 -2.79 1.43 20.43
N LEU A 339 -2.49 0.20 20.89
CA LEU A 339 -2.03 -0.89 20.03
C LEU A 339 -3.04 -1.18 18.92
N LYS A 340 -4.32 -1.26 19.29
CA LYS A 340 -5.40 -1.50 18.33
C LYS A 340 -5.52 -0.37 17.31
N LYS A 341 -5.47 0.89 17.75
CA LYS A 341 -5.61 2.06 16.86
C LYS A 341 -4.38 2.19 15.96
N PHE A 342 -3.18 2.01 16.50
CA PHE A 342 -1.93 2.11 15.78
C PHE A 342 -1.80 1.03 14.71
N SER A 343 -2.03 -0.24 15.06
CA SER A 343 -2.03 -1.36 14.09
C SER A 343 -3.02 -1.16 12.93
N GLN A 344 -4.18 -0.54 13.20
CA GLN A 344 -5.15 -0.22 12.14
C GLN A 344 -4.67 0.86 11.17
N LEU A 345 -3.78 1.74 11.62
CA LEU A 345 -3.26 2.86 10.84
C LEU A 345 -1.97 2.52 10.11
N THR A 346 -1.10 1.70 10.69
CA THR A 346 0.22 1.39 10.14
C THR A 346 0.27 0.10 9.32
N THR A 347 -0.53 -0.91 9.64
CA THR A 347 -0.48 -2.20 8.91
C THR A 347 -1.33 -2.20 7.63
N ASP A 348 -0.75 -2.67 6.53
CA ASP A 348 -1.49 -2.94 5.28
C ASP A 348 -1.50 -4.43 4.94
N VAL A 349 -2.69 -5.03 4.98
CA VAL A 349 -2.90 -6.45 4.67
C VAL A 349 -2.51 -6.77 3.21
N ARG A 350 -2.60 -5.80 2.30
CA ARG A 350 -2.30 -6.04 0.87
C ARG A 350 -0.82 -6.31 0.64
N GLU A 351 0.05 -5.57 1.33
CA GLU A 351 1.50 -5.69 1.20
C GLU A 351 1.97 -7.11 1.54
N SER A 352 1.61 -7.57 2.75
CA SER A 352 1.97 -8.91 3.25
C SER A 352 1.41 -10.01 2.35
N LEU A 353 0.15 -9.88 1.93
CA LEU A 353 -0.53 -10.86 1.09
C LEU A 353 0.12 -10.96 -0.30
N VAL A 354 0.29 -9.84 -0.99
CA VAL A 354 0.86 -9.83 -2.34
C VAL A 354 2.32 -10.30 -2.27
N SER A 355 3.08 -9.86 -1.27
CA SER A 355 4.46 -10.32 -1.10
C SER A 355 4.52 -11.82 -0.89
N LYS A 356 3.63 -12.38 -0.05
CA LYS A 356 3.52 -13.83 0.16
C LYS A 356 3.16 -14.58 -1.12
N VAL A 357 2.18 -14.09 -1.89
CA VAL A 357 1.79 -14.72 -3.17
C VAL A 357 2.94 -14.67 -4.18
N VAL A 358 3.61 -13.53 -4.32
CA VAL A 358 4.75 -13.40 -5.23
C VAL A 358 5.90 -14.31 -4.79
N ASN A 359 6.24 -14.34 -3.50
CA ASN A 359 7.29 -15.22 -2.98
C ASN A 359 6.93 -16.70 -3.16
N GLN A 360 5.68 -17.09 -2.89
CA GLN A 360 5.25 -18.48 -3.09
C GLN A 360 5.28 -18.90 -4.56
N LEU A 361 4.86 -18.02 -5.48
CA LEU A 361 4.92 -18.31 -6.92
C LEU A 361 6.36 -18.36 -7.42
N TRP A 362 7.22 -17.51 -6.86
CA TRP A 362 8.66 -17.52 -7.10
C TRP A 362 9.30 -18.83 -6.62
N GLU A 363 9.02 -19.25 -5.39
CA GLU A 363 9.46 -20.53 -4.84
C GLU A 363 8.90 -21.71 -5.63
N ASN A 364 7.66 -21.66 -6.11
CA ASN A 364 7.10 -22.75 -6.92
C ASN A 364 7.72 -22.81 -8.34
N SER A 365 8.38 -21.73 -8.78
CA SER A 365 9.06 -21.65 -10.07
C SER A 365 10.46 -22.29 -10.06
N LEU A 366 10.82 -23.04 -9.00
CA LEU A 366 12.13 -23.66 -8.67
C LEU A 366 12.77 -24.50 -9.79
N VAL A 367 13.18 -23.84 -10.86
CA VAL A 367 14.37 -24.18 -11.59
C VAL A 367 15.56 -23.81 -10.70
N LYS A 368 16.23 -24.82 -10.18
CA LYS A 368 17.36 -24.64 -9.25
C LYS A 368 18.64 -24.24 -9.97
N GLU A 369 18.72 -24.51 -11.27
CA GLU A 369 19.90 -24.27 -12.09
C GLU A 369 19.95 -22.85 -12.66
N ARG A 370 21.13 -22.25 -12.51
CA ARG A 370 21.46 -20.96 -13.12
C ARG A 370 21.87 -21.17 -14.58
N LEU A 371 21.31 -20.34 -15.46
CA LEU A 371 21.80 -20.14 -16.82
C LEU A 371 22.22 -18.69 -16.89
N ASP A 372 23.43 -18.39 -17.33
CA ASP A 372 23.89 -17.03 -17.61
C ASP A 372 24.18 -16.86 -19.10
N LEU A 373 24.18 -15.62 -19.60
CA LEU A 373 24.57 -15.26 -20.95
C LEU A 373 25.71 -14.25 -20.87
N GLU A 374 26.79 -14.50 -21.61
CA GLU A 374 27.86 -13.53 -21.78
C GLU A 374 27.35 -12.29 -22.55
N GLY A 375 27.94 -11.12 -22.26
CA GLY A 375 27.46 -9.78 -22.63
C GLY A 375 27.27 -9.48 -24.13
N HIS A 376 27.08 -8.19 -24.45
CA HIS A 376 26.40 -7.69 -25.68
C HIS A 376 26.97 -8.10 -27.05
N THR A 377 28.13 -8.74 -27.12
CA THR A 377 28.80 -9.11 -28.38
C THR A 377 29.00 -10.62 -28.57
N ASN A 378 29.05 -11.43 -27.50
CA ASN A 378 29.23 -12.88 -27.57
C ASN A 378 28.14 -13.58 -26.76
N SER A 379 27.22 -14.26 -27.44
CA SER A 379 26.08 -14.95 -26.81
C SER A 379 26.45 -16.33 -26.26
N ASN A 380 27.50 -16.43 -25.45
CA ASN A 380 27.86 -17.71 -24.82
C ASN A 380 26.88 -18.02 -23.69
N LEU A 381 26.31 -19.23 -23.70
CA LEU A 381 25.50 -19.74 -22.60
C LEU A 381 26.42 -20.31 -21.53
N LEU A 382 26.35 -19.74 -20.35
CA LEU A 382 27.11 -20.11 -19.17
C LEU A 382 26.21 -20.95 -18.26
N LEU A 383 26.75 -22.07 -17.77
CA LEU A 383 26.03 -22.99 -16.91
C LEU A 383 26.36 -22.72 -15.45
N ASP A 384 25.45 -23.11 -14.57
CA ASP A 384 25.62 -22.99 -13.13
C ASP A 384 26.95 -23.60 -12.64
N LYS A 385 27.80 -22.76 -12.01
CA LYS A 385 29.11 -23.18 -11.47
C LYS A 385 29.02 -24.36 -10.49
N ARG A 386 27.88 -24.52 -9.80
CA ARG A 386 27.64 -25.63 -8.87
C ARG A 386 27.59 -27.00 -9.54
N LEU A 387 27.38 -27.05 -10.87
CA LEU A 387 27.45 -28.28 -11.63
C LEU A 387 28.87 -28.85 -11.71
N LEU A 388 29.88 -28.00 -11.47
CA LEU A 388 31.29 -28.35 -11.56
C LEU A 388 31.96 -28.60 -10.20
N CYS A 389 31.32 -28.27 -9.06
CA CYS A 389 31.91 -28.42 -7.72
C CYS A 389 31.16 -29.43 -6.83
N GLU A 390 31.89 -30.22 -6.04
CA GLU A 390 31.31 -31.18 -5.08
C GLU A 390 30.81 -30.53 -3.78
N GLU A 391 31.38 -29.41 -3.35
CA GLU A 391 30.97 -28.71 -2.12
C GLU A 391 29.59 -28.06 -2.27
N GLU A 392 28.80 -28.10 -1.18
CA GLU A 392 27.69 -27.16 -0.98
C GLU A 392 28.32 -25.77 -0.77
N LEU A 393 28.65 -25.08 -1.86
CA LEU A 393 28.86 -23.65 -1.77
C LEU A 393 27.60 -23.05 -1.13
N GLU A 394 27.76 -22.33 -0.02
CA GLU A 394 26.70 -21.49 0.51
C GLU A 394 26.11 -20.70 -0.66
N LEU A 395 24.79 -20.74 -0.80
CA LEU A 395 24.08 -19.98 -1.81
C LEU A 395 24.67 -18.55 -1.83
N ASP A 396 25.21 -18.12 -2.96
CA ASP A 396 25.84 -16.80 -3.09
C ASP A 396 24.88 -15.71 -2.60
N GLN A 397 25.22 -15.06 -1.50
CA GLN A 397 24.42 -14.00 -0.88
C GLN A 397 24.59 -12.63 -1.57
N ASN A 398 25.39 -12.53 -2.62
CA ASN A 398 25.68 -11.26 -3.28
C ASN A 398 24.58 -10.86 -4.28
N GLU A 399 23.85 -9.80 -3.93
CA GLU A 399 22.70 -9.24 -4.64
C GLU A 399 23.07 -8.41 -5.90
N THR A 400 24.34 -8.40 -6.31
CA THR A 400 24.84 -7.67 -7.50
C THR A 400 25.50 -8.60 -8.51
N VAL A 401 25.25 -8.35 -9.81
CA VAL A 401 25.95 -9.01 -10.91
C VAL A 401 27.36 -8.43 -10.97
N GLU A 402 28.37 -9.21 -10.57
CA GLU A 402 29.69 -9.02 -11.16
C GLU A 402 29.57 -9.42 -12.63
N HIS A 403 29.80 -8.45 -13.54
CA HIS A 403 29.85 -8.74 -14.96
C HIS A 403 31.14 -9.53 -15.20
N TYR A 404 31.03 -10.85 -15.34
CA TYR A 404 32.18 -11.67 -15.66
C TYR A 404 32.35 -11.77 -17.18
N GLU A 405 33.55 -11.47 -17.65
CA GLU A 405 34.01 -11.95 -18.95
C GLU A 405 34.15 -13.48 -18.87
N SER A 406 33.84 -14.22 -19.94
CA SER A 406 33.94 -15.70 -19.98
C SER A 406 35.29 -16.24 -19.50
N THR A 407 36.33 -15.41 -19.56
CA THR A 407 37.70 -15.67 -19.12
C THR A 407 37.92 -15.57 -17.60
N GLY A 408 36.90 -15.59 -16.75
CA GLY A 408 37.11 -15.58 -15.28
C GLY A 408 36.16 -16.47 -14.45
N ILE A 409 35.02 -16.88 -15.01
CA ILE A 409 33.89 -17.49 -14.26
C ILE A 409 34.20 -18.88 -13.70
N TYR A 410 35.08 -19.62 -14.38
CA TYR A 410 35.47 -20.97 -13.98
C TYR A 410 36.96 -21.06 -13.65
N GLU A 411 37.70 -19.94 -13.58
CA GLU A 411 39.15 -19.96 -13.33
C GLU A 411 39.48 -20.41 -11.90
N ASP A 412 38.60 -20.08 -10.94
CA ASP A 412 38.65 -20.49 -9.54
C ASP A 412 37.97 -21.85 -9.28
N VAL A 413 37.23 -22.37 -10.28
CA VAL A 413 36.50 -23.63 -10.19
C VAL A 413 37.43 -24.79 -10.52
N MET A 414 37.77 -25.59 -9.51
CA MET A 414 38.39 -26.90 -9.69
C MET A 414 37.30 -27.95 -9.92
N PRO A 415 37.06 -28.42 -11.17
CA PRO A 415 35.96 -29.33 -11.45
C PRO A 415 36.15 -30.66 -10.69
N LYS A 416 35.18 -31.01 -9.85
CA LYS A 416 35.16 -32.25 -9.05
C LYS A 416 33.83 -32.96 -9.20
N GLY A 417 33.89 -34.28 -9.34
CA GLY A 417 32.75 -35.19 -9.28
C GLY A 417 31.93 -35.35 -10.56
N ASP A 418 30.94 -36.25 -10.49
CA ASP A 418 30.06 -36.63 -11.60
C ASP A 418 28.77 -35.80 -11.66
N LYS A 419 28.69 -34.66 -10.95
CA LYS A 419 27.46 -33.86 -10.84
C LYS A 419 26.99 -33.31 -12.19
N ILE A 420 27.89 -32.77 -13.01
CA ILE A 420 27.55 -32.31 -14.36
C ILE A 420 27.06 -33.47 -15.24
N VAL A 421 27.68 -34.65 -15.10
CA VAL A 421 27.29 -35.85 -15.85
C VAL A 421 25.90 -36.32 -15.39
N SER A 422 25.68 -36.41 -14.07
CA SER A 422 24.39 -36.76 -13.47
C SER A 422 23.29 -35.78 -13.88
N TRP A 423 23.60 -34.49 -13.93
CA TRP A 423 22.69 -33.43 -14.37
C TRP A 423 22.34 -33.52 -15.87
N ILE A 424 23.31 -33.89 -16.72
CA ILE A 424 23.08 -34.15 -18.15
C ILE A 424 22.26 -35.44 -18.34
N LEU A 425 22.52 -36.47 -17.55
CA LEU A 425 21.81 -37.75 -17.62
C LEU A 425 20.36 -37.66 -17.08
N ASP A 426 20.11 -36.75 -16.14
CA ASP A 426 18.79 -36.34 -15.67
C ASP A 426 18.05 -35.42 -16.69
N CYS A 427 18.36 -35.57 -17.98
CA CYS A 427 17.60 -34.90 -19.03
C CYS A 427 16.24 -35.59 -19.19
N PRO A 428 15.11 -34.87 -19.04
CA PRO A 428 13.80 -35.44 -19.32
C PRO A 428 13.69 -35.80 -20.80
N LYS A 429 12.86 -36.79 -21.11
CA LYS A 429 12.61 -37.19 -22.50
C LYS A 429 11.87 -36.08 -23.24
N ILE A 430 12.52 -35.51 -24.26
CA ILE A 430 11.94 -34.46 -25.11
C ILE A 430 11.21 -35.10 -26.29
N ASP A 431 9.97 -35.53 -26.05
CA ASP A 431 9.08 -36.03 -27.11
C ASP A 431 7.93 -35.05 -27.42
N LYS A 432 7.04 -35.43 -28.35
CA LYS A 432 5.87 -34.60 -28.71
C LYS A 432 4.96 -34.34 -27.51
N GLU A 433 4.88 -35.27 -26.56
CA GLU A 433 4.09 -35.10 -25.34
C GLU A 433 4.78 -34.11 -24.41
N PHE A 434 6.10 -34.20 -24.24
CA PHE A 434 6.88 -33.17 -23.54
C PHE A 434 6.71 -31.79 -24.19
N MET A 435 6.83 -31.66 -25.51
CA MET A 435 6.62 -30.37 -26.20
C MET A 435 5.17 -29.87 -26.09
N SER A 436 4.19 -30.77 -26.04
CA SER A 436 2.76 -30.46 -25.80
C SER A 436 2.52 -30.01 -24.37
N GLN A 437 3.11 -30.69 -23.38
CA GLN A 437 3.09 -30.30 -21.97
C GLN A 437 3.82 -28.99 -21.75
N MET A 438 4.97 -28.78 -22.37
CA MET A 438 5.72 -27.53 -22.33
C MET A 438 5.01 -26.40 -23.07
N ALA A 439 4.26 -26.70 -24.14
CA ALA A 439 3.38 -25.72 -24.76
C ALA A 439 2.13 -25.44 -23.91
N LYS A 440 1.61 -26.41 -23.15
CA LYS A 440 0.52 -26.23 -22.17
C LYS A 440 1.00 -25.51 -20.91
N VAL A 441 2.23 -25.74 -20.48
CA VAL A 441 2.93 -25.06 -19.39
C VAL A 441 3.27 -23.64 -19.83
N ALA A 442 3.83 -23.43 -21.02
CA ALA A 442 4.06 -22.10 -21.59
C ALA A 442 2.75 -21.34 -21.91
N LYS A 443 1.62 -22.03 -22.16
CA LYS A 443 0.28 -21.42 -22.34
C LYS A 443 -0.55 -21.33 -21.04
N GLY A 444 -0.18 -22.05 -19.99
CA GLY A 444 -1.02 -22.30 -18.80
C GLY A 444 -0.37 -21.96 -17.46
N LEU A 445 0.95 -21.74 -17.41
CA LEU A 445 1.70 -21.19 -16.26
C LEU A 445 1.98 -19.71 -16.48
N HIS A 446 0.95 -18.98 -16.85
CA HIS A 446 1.01 -17.53 -16.85
C HIS A 446 0.68 -17.03 -15.45
N ASN A 447 1.73 -16.75 -14.67
CA ASN A 447 1.64 -15.76 -13.58
C ASN A 447 1.11 -14.41 -14.10
N ARG A 448 0.94 -14.23 -15.41
CA ARG A 448 0.41 -13.06 -16.10
C ARG A 448 -0.93 -12.56 -15.54
N GLU A 449 -1.87 -13.45 -15.20
CA GLU A 449 -3.13 -13.00 -14.58
C GLU A 449 -2.89 -12.40 -13.20
N ILE A 450 -2.08 -13.06 -12.38
CA ILE A 450 -1.64 -12.57 -11.06
C ILE A 450 -0.79 -11.31 -11.21
N TRP A 451 0.04 -11.23 -12.24
CA TRP A 451 0.90 -10.09 -12.56
C TRP A 451 0.06 -8.88 -12.94
N LEU A 452 -0.93 -9.06 -13.82
CA LEU A 452 -1.89 -8.02 -14.18
C LEU A 452 -2.73 -7.61 -12.96
N ALA A 453 -3.07 -8.55 -12.08
CA ALA A 453 -3.77 -8.25 -10.82
C ALA A 453 -2.90 -7.41 -9.87
N VAL A 454 -1.62 -7.75 -9.69
CA VAL A 454 -0.70 -7.00 -8.82
C VAL A 454 -0.39 -5.63 -9.44
N LEU A 455 -0.15 -5.54 -10.75
CA LEU A 455 -0.02 -4.26 -11.46
C LEU A 455 -1.23 -3.37 -11.19
N ARG A 456 -2.43 -3.95 -11.26
CA ARG A 456 -3.68 -3.24 -11.01
C ARG A 456 -3.79 -2.73 -9.58
N ILE A 457 -3.34 -3.52 -8.60
CA ILE A 457 -3.25 -3.08 -7.20
C ILE A 457 -2.28 -1.92 -7.06
N VAL A 458 -1.08 -2.02 -7.64
CA VAL A 458 -0.03 -0.98 -7.61
C VAL A 458 -0.56 0.34 -8.20
N GLN A 459 -1.12 0.31 -9.41
CA GLN A 459 -1.72 1.50 -10.04
C GLN A 459 -2.85 2.10 -9.20
N GLY A 460 -3.69 1.24 -8.62
CA GLY A 460 -4.77 1.67 -7.74
C GLY A 460 -4.28 2.33 -6.45
N LEU A 461 -3.13 1.88 -5.90
CA LEU A 461 -2.47 2.54 -4.78
C LEU A 461 -1.93 3.92 -5.19
N VAL A 462 -1.26 4.02 -6.34
CA VAL A 462 -0.74 5.30 -6.84
C VAL A 462 -1.86 6.32 -7.05
N ARG A 463 -2.98 5.93 -7.66
CA ARG A 463 -4.11 6.85 -7.85
C ARG A 463 -4.78 7.28 -6.53
N LYS A 464 -4.86 6.37 -5.55
CA LYS A 464 -5.34 6.74 -4.21
C LYS A 464 -4.41 7.74 -3.52
N LYS A 465 -3.11 7.70 -3.80
CA LYS A 465 -2.14 8.68 -3.31
C LYS A 465 -2.58 10.09 -3.71
N GLU A 466 -2.80 10.34 -5.00
CA GLU A 466 -3.27 11.63 -5.51
C GLU A 466 -4.52 12.13 -4.77
N SER A 467 -5.56 11.29 -4.68
CA SER A 467 -6.79 11.64 -3.96
C SER A 467 -6.54 11.98 -2.48
N TYR A 468 -5.59 11.30 -1.83
CA TYR A 468 -5.23 11.60 -0.44
C TYR A 468 -4.45 12.91 -0.32
N TYR A 469 -3.55 13.22 -1.24
CA TYR A 469 -2.83 14.49 -1.29
C TYR A 469 -3.77 15.66 -1.59
N ASP A 470 -4.67 15.54 -2.56
CA ASP A 470 -5.69 16.55 -2.83
C ASP A 470 -6.56 16.83 -1.62
N LYS A 471 -6.98 15.76 -0.92
CA LYS A 471 -7.75 15.90 0.31
C LYS A 471 -6.93 16.59 1.40
N ARG A 472 -5.67 16.21 1.58
CA ARG A 472 -4.76 16.81 2.56
C ARG A 472 -4.51 18.30 2.26
N ARG A 473 -4.31 18.67 1.00
CA ARG A 473 -4.16 20.07 0.57
C ARG A 473 -5.39 20.91 0.93
N LYS A 474 -6.59 20.40 0.62
CA LYS A 474 -7.86 21.04 1.02
C LYS A 474 -7.98 21.19 2.54
N MET A 475 -7.49 20.21 3.31
CA MET A 475 -7.45 20.28 4.77
C MET A 475 -6.47 21.33 5.29
N LEU A 476 -5.28 21.47 4.69
CA LEU A 476 -4.32 22.53 5.02
C LEU A 476 -4.89 23.92 4.74
N SER A 477 -5.54 24.11 3.58
CA SER A 477 -6.23 25.37 3.27
C SER A 477 -7.32 25.68 4.30
N TYR A 478 -8.11 24.67 4.71
CA TYR A 478 -9.12 24.82 5.76
C TYR A 478 -8.50 25.18 7.11
N GLU A 479 -7.43 24.49 7.53
CA GLU A 479 -6.73 24.75 8.79
C GLU A 479 -6.21 26.19 8.87
N LYS A 480 -5.58 26.66 7.79
CA LYS A 480 -5.08 28.03 7.68
C LYS A 480 -6.21 29.03 7.90
N MET A 481 -7.34 28.84 7.23
CA MET A 481 -8.50 29.72 7.37
C MET A 481 -9.15 29.63 8.75
N LEU A 482 -9.17 28.45 9.39
CA LEU A 482 -9.63 28.29 10.77
C LEU A 482 -8.76 29.09 11.76
N CYS A 483 -7.43 29.09 11.58
CA CYS A 483 -6.53 29.95 12.37
C CYS A 483 -6.81 31.45 12.15
N GLU A 484 -7.16 31.86 10.93
CA GLU A 484 -7.54 33.26 10.64
C GLU A 484 -8.85 33.64 11.35
N VAL A 485 -9.84 32.76 11.34
CA VAL A 485 -11.11 32.94 12.07
C VAL A 485 -10.87 33.06 13.58
N GLU A 486 -10.05 32.17 14.15
CA GLU A 486 -9.67 32.25 15.57
C GLU A 486 -8.94 33.55 15.90
N THR A 487 -8.02 33.99 15.04
CA THR A 487 -7.29 35.26 15.20
C THR A 487 -8.24 36.46 15.21
N ILE A 488 -9.29 36.44 14.39
CA ILE A 488 -10.32 37.50 14.38
C ILE A 488 -11.08 37.51 15.71
N CYS A 489 -11.47 36.35 16.23
CA CYS A 489 -12.13 36.23 17.53
C CYS A 489 -11.22 36.69 18.68
N ASP A 490 -9.94 36.30 18.67
CA ASP A 490 -8.96 36.68 19.69
C ASP A 490 -8.68 38.19 19.69
N ARG A 491 -8.70 38.83 18.52
CA ARG A 491 -8.63 40.31 18.41
C ARG A 491 -9.81 40.97 19.11
N GLU A 492 -11.02 40.44 18.96
CA GLU A 492 -12.20 40.95 19.68
C GLU A 492 -12.08 40.72 21.19
N ASP A 493 -11.45 39.63 21.63
CA ASP A 493 -11.21 39.38 23.05
C ASP A 493 -10.18 40.31 23.69
N THR A 494 -9.17 40.70 22.91
CA THR A 494 -8.05 41.53 23.36
C THR A 494 -8.26 43.03 23.13
N ARG A 495 -9.42 43.45 22.58
CA ARG A 495 -9.75 44.87 22.39
C ARG A 495 -9.78 45.61 23.73
N LYS A 496 -8.95 46.66 23.84
CA LYS A 496 -8.87 47.53 25.03
C LYS A 496 -10.16 48.31 25.30
N ASN A 497 -10.90 48.68 24.25
CA ASN A 497 -12.14 49.44 24.38
C ASN A 497 -13.35 48.50 24.29
N VAL A 498 -13.97 48.22 25.44
CA VAL A 498 -15.13 47.31 25.55
C VAL A 498 -16.32 47.80 24.70
N ASN A 499 -16.49 49.11 24.55
CA ASN A 499 -17.59 49.70 23.78
C ASN A 499 -17.42 49.55 22.25
N GLN A 500 -16.23 49.16 21.79
CA GLN A 500 -15.93 48.88 20.38
C GLN A 500 -15.87 47.37 20.09
N ARG A 501 -16.16 46.52 21.07
CA ARG A 501 -16.12 45.07 20.90
C ARG A 501 -17.36 44.61 20.14
N SER A 502 -17.16 43.94 19.02
CA SER A 502 -18.24 43.32 18.26
C SER A 502 -18.49 41.89 18.74
N THR A 503 -19.68 41.34 18.46
CA THR A 503 -19.87 39.89 18.57
C THR A 503 -18.97 39.18 17.54
N TYR A 504 -18.55 37.96 17.81
CA TYR A 504 -17.74 37.20 16.85
C TYR A 504 -18.46 37.00 15.53
N GLU A 505 -19.76 36.74 15.58
CA GLU A 505 -20.59 36.65 14.38
C GLU A 505 -20.49 37.91 13.52
N PHE A 506 -20.64 39.09 14.13
CA PHE A 506 -20.56 40.36 13.42
C PHE A 506 -19.17 40.56 12.82
N ALA A 507 -18.10 40.37 13.61
CA ALA A 507 -16.73 40.54 13.13
C ALA A 507 -16.40 39.61 11.95
N LEU A 508 -16.80 38.34 12.03
CA LEU A 508 -16.59 37.36 10.96
C LEU A 508 -17.42 37.66 9.72
N ARG A 509 -18.69 38.08 9.86
CA ARG A 509 -19.53 38.47 8.73
C ARG A 509 -18.98 39.70 8.01
N THR A 510 -18.56 40.72 8.76
CA THR A 510 -17.93 41.91 8.19
C THR A 510 -16.64 41.57 7.43
N GLU A 511 -15.84 40.61 7.92
CA GLU A 511 -14.66 40.17 7.18
C GLU A 511 -15.03 39.40 5.90
N CYS A 512 -16.05 38.53 5.94
CA CYS A 512 -16.60 37.88 4.75
C CYS A 512 -17.06 38.89 3.68
N GLU A 513 -17.74 39.97 4.09
CA GLU A 513 -18.21 41.05 3.22
C GLU A 513 -17.05 41.80 2.53
N LYS A 514 -15.95 42.07 3.24
CA LYS A 514 -14.75 42.70 2.65
C LYS A 514 -14.06 41.85 1.59
N LEU A 515 -14.26 40.53 1.64
CA LEU A 515 -13.68 39.59 0.68
C LEU A 515 -14.53 39.43 -0.59
N VAL A 516 -15.75 39.99 -0.62
CA VAL A 516 -16.61 40.02 -1.81
C VAL A 516 -15.92 40.87 -2.90
N GLY A 517 -15.82 40.31 -4.11
CA GLY A 517 -15.20 40.97 -5.26
C GLY A 517 -13.69 40.75 -5.46
N LYS A 518 -12.96 40.22 -4.47
CA LYS A 518 -11.52 39.87 -4.63
C LYS A 518 -11.37 38.48 -5.25
N GLN A 519 -10.63 38.28 -6.35
CA GLN A 519 -10.34 36.93 -6.86
C GLN A 519 -9.21 36.27 -6.04
N ASP A 520 -9.56 35.44 -5.07
CA ASP A 520 -8.63 34.58 -4.33
C ASP A 520 -9.34 33.26 -3.96
N ASP A 521 -8.68 32.11 -4.13
CA ASP A 521 -9.20 30.82 -3.69
C ASP A 521 -9.25 30.70 -2.16
N ASN A 522 -8.38 31.40 -1.42
CA ASN A 522 -8.44 31.44 0.04
C ASN A 522 -9.76 32.01 0.55
N ARG A 523 -10.37 32.96 -0.18
CA ARG A 523 -11.66 33.56 0.22
C ARG A 523 -12.77 32.51 0.30
N LYS A 524 -12.76 31.54 -0.61
CA LYS A 524 -13.80 30.52 -0.70
C LYS A 524 -13.69 29.54 0.46
N TYR A 525 -12.45 29.18 0.84
CA TYR A 525 -12.21 28.39 2.05
C TYR A 525 -12.57 29.14 3.32
N PHE A 526 -12.27 30.45 3.39
CA PHE A 526 -12.67 31.30 4.52
C PHE A 526 -14.19 31.29 4.71
N TRP A 527 -14.95 31.49 3.62
CA TRP A 527 -16.41 31.42 3.65
C TRP A 527 -16.92 30.04 4.10
N THR A 528 -16.32 28.95 3.61
CA THR A 528 -16.66 27.60 4.06
C THR A 528 -16.44 27.42 5.57
N VAL A 529 -15.29 27.86 6.10
CA VAL A 529 -15.00 27.76 7.55
C VAL A 529 -16.01 28.55 8.37
N VAL A 530 -16.31 29.80 7.98
CA VAL A 530 -17.28 30.64 8.70
C VAL A 530 -18.67 30.00 8.71
N LYS A 531 -19.11 29.45 7.57
CA LYS A 531 -20.36 28.69 7.49
C LYS A 531 -20.36 27.48 8.42
N ASP A 532 -19.30 26.68 8.40
CA ASP A 532 -19.18 25.48 9.24
C ASP A 532 -19.21 25.85 10.74
N VAL A 533 -18.55 26.95 11.13
CA VAL A 533 -18.54 27.47 12.49
C VAL A 533 -19.95 27.88 12.93
N PHE A 534 -20.68 28.64 12.11
CA PHE A 534 -22.05 29.09 12.43
C PHE A 534 -23.06 27.94 12.47
N VAL A 535 -22.93 26.97 11.56
CA VAL A 535 -23.81 25.79 11.49
C VAL A 535 -23.44 24.72 12.53
N LYS A 536 -22.32 24.89 13.26
CA LYS A 536 -21.81 23.94 14.26
C LYS A 536 -21.51 22.58 13.66
N LEU A 537 -20.99 22.57 12.43
CA LEU A 537 -20.76 21.35 11.67
C LEU A 537 -19.59 20.55 12.26
N CYS A 538 -19.73 19.23 12.29
CA CYS A 538 -18.66 18.31 12.67
C CYS A 538 -18.98 16.92 12.08
N PRO A 539 -18.15 16.36 11.19
CA PRO A 539 -16.84 16.85 10.74
C PRO A 539 -16.91 18.05 9.76
N PRO A 540 -15.81 18.83 9.60
CA PRO A 540 -15.71 19.91 8.61
C PRO A 540 -16.00 19.48 7.18
N VAL A 541 -16.56 20.39 6.38
CA VAL A 541 -16.78 20.16 4.95
C VAL A 541 -15.71 20.90 4.16
N PHE A 542 -14.87 20.16 3.45
CA PHE A 542 -13.81 20.72 2.59
C PHE A 542 -14.33 21.17 1.22
N GLY A 543 -15.65 21.36 1.09
CA GLY A 543 -16.29 21.89 -0.11
C GLY A 543 -16.02 23.38 -0.22
N VAL A 544 -15.69 23.83 -1.42
CA VAL A 544 -15.40 25.24 -1.68
C VAL A 544 -16.73 25.97 -1.85
N LEU A 545 -17.03 26.95 -0.98
CA LEU A 545 -18.24 27.76 -1.12
C LEU A 545 -18.03 28.79 -2.23
N GLU A 546 -18.86 28.74 -3.27
CA GLU A 546 -18.76 29.67 -4.40
C GLU A 546 -19.49 30.99 -4.15
N ASP A 547 -20.51 30.99 -3.27
CA ASP A 547 -21.39 32.13 -3.02
C ASP A 547 -21.53 32.44 -1.52
N MET A 548 -21.32 33.71 -1.17
CA MET A 548 -21.44 34.28 0.17
C MET A 548 -22.91 34.37 0.63
N GLU A 549 -23.88 34.34 -0.28
CA GLU A 549 -25.31 34.47 0.03
C GLU A 549 -25.82 33.41 1.04
N CYS A 550 -25.12 32.26 1.15
CA CYS A 550 -25.43 31.24 2.15
C CYS A 550 -25.11 31.68 3.60
N ILE A 551 -24.15 32.57 3.80
CA ILE A 551 -23.72 33.07 5.11
C ILE A 551 -24.61 34.23 5.55
N SER A 552 -25.04 35.09 4.62
CA SER A 552 -25.96 36.20 4.90
C SER A 552 -27.37 35.71 5.27
N LYS A 553 -27.79 34.55 4.76
CA LYS A 553 -29.08 33.89 5.08
C LYS A 553 -29.12 33.20 6.46
N LEU A 554 -27.99 33.04 7.15
CA LEU A 554 -27.95 32.52 8.52
C LEU A 554 -28.44 33.62 9.49
N SER A 555 -29.76 33.75 9.61
CA SER A 555 -30.46 34.86 10.29
C SER A 555 -30.50 34.79 11.82
N ALA A 556 -29.73 33.89 12.45
CA ALA A 556 -29.73 33.71 13.90
C ALA A 556 -28.47 34.31 14.51
N THR A 557 -28.64 35.14 15.55
CA THR A 557 -27.52 35.66 16.34
C THR A 557 -26.82 34.51 17.06
N VAL A 558 -25.59 34.16 16.65
CA VAL A 558 -24.81 33.08 17.28
C VAL A 558 -24.00 33.68 18.42
N SER A 559 -24.15 33.14 19.64
CA SER A 559 -23.40 33.65 20.78
C SER A 559 -21.89 33.35 20.65
N ASN A 560 -21.06 34.20 21.25
CA ASN A 560 -19.61 34.06 21.24
C ASN A 560 -19.14 32.70 21.81
N ASP A 561 -19.79 32.20 22.87
CA ASP A 561 -19.49 30.91 23.48
C ASP A 561 -19.78 29.74 22.54
N GLU A 562 -20.85 29.84 21.75
CA GLU A 562 -21.19 28.83 20.76
C GLU A 562 -20.20 28.78 19.62
N VAL A 563 -19.74 29.94 19.14
CA VAL A 563 -18.68 30.07 18.14
C VAL A 563 -17.39 29.42 18.66
N LYS A 564 -16.95 29.73 19.88
CA LYS A 564 -15.78 29.08 20.52
C LYS A 564 -15.90 27.56 20.62
N LYS A 565 -17.05 27.07 21.11
CA LYS A 565 -17.32 25.62 21.19
C LYS A 565 -17.36 24.97 19.81
N SER A 566 -17.79 25.69 18.77
CA SER A 566 -17.81 25.21 17.39
C SER A 566 -16.39 25.08 16.83
N MET A 567 -15.58 26.14 16.96
CA MET A 567 -14.17 26.14 16.53
C MET A 567 -13.36 25.05 17.22
N LEU A 568 -13.50 24.87 18.53
CA LEU A 568 -12.81 23.81 19.28
C LEU A 568 -13.19 22.41 18.77
N ARG A 569 -14.47 22.18 18.45
CA ARG A 569 -14.95 20.91 17.89
C ARG A 569 -14.39 20.66 16.48
N LEU A 570 -14.40 21.69 15.63
CA LEU A 570 -13.81 21.63 14.29
C LEU A 570 -12.31 21.34 14.37
N ARG A 571 -11.58 22.02 15.26
CA ARG A 571 -10.14 21.82 15.49
C ARG A 571 -9.81 20.39 15.92
N LYS A 572 -10.56 19.84 16.89
CA LYS A 572 -10.39 18.46 17.33
C LYS A 572 -10.65 17.46 16.20
N SER A 573 -11.74 17.67 15.45
CA SER A 573 -12.08 16.82 14.30
C SER A 573 -11.00 16.90 13.19
N LEU A 574 -10.46 18.09 12.95
CA LEU A 574 -9.41 18.31 11.94
C LEU A 574 -8.11 17.59 12.31
N LYS A 575 -7.67 17.66 13.58
CA LYS A 575 -6.53 16.87 14.09
C LYS A 575 -6.71 15.37 13.85
N GLU A 576 -7.88 14.82 14.18
CA GLU A 576 -8.19 13.40 13.92
C GLU A 576 -8.18 13.06 12.42
N MET A 577 -8.63 13.97 11.57
CA MET A 577 -8.58 13.75 10.13
C MET A 577 -7.15 13.81 9.57
N PHE A 578 -6.28 14.70 10.08
CA PHE A 578 -4.87 14.78 9.69
C PHE A 578 -4.14 13.49 10.04
N LEU A 579 -4.33 13.01 11.27
CA LEU A 579 -3.86 11.70 11.73
C LEU A 579 -4.21 10.58 10.72
N LEU A 580 -5.48 10.53 10.29
CA LEU A 580 -5.98 9.51 9.38
C LEU A 580 -5.47 9.66 7.94
N ILE A 581 -5.32 10.88 7.43
CA ILE A 581 -4.88 11.10 6.04
C ILE A 581 -3.38 10.90 5.89
N ASP A 582 -2.58 11.40 6.84
CA ASP A 582 -1.12 11.27 6.83
C ASP A 582 -0.73 9.79 6.95
N SER A 583 -1.33 9.07 7.91
CA SER A 583 -1.10 7.62 8.06
C SER A 583 -1.48 6.84 6.79
N LYS A 584 -2.54 7.26 6.07
CA LYS A 584 -2.93 6.62 4.81
C LYS A 584 -1.95 6.91 3.70
N ILE A 585 -1.45 8.14 3.60
CA ILE A 585 -0.46 8.53 2.61
C ILE A 585 0.82 7.72 2.81
N LEU A 586 1.43 7.80 4.00
CA LEU A 586 2.71 7.14 4.28
C LEU A 586 2.61 5.62 4.12
N ARG A 587 1.54 5.01 4.65
CA ARG A 587 1.31 3.57 4.47
C ARG A 587 1.16 3.20 2.99
N ASN A 588 0.40 3.98 2.23
CA ASN A 588 0.20 3.71 0.81
C ASN A 588 1.49 3.84 0.02
N GLU A 589 2.34 4.84 0.34
CA GLU A 589 3.67 5.01 -0.27
C GLU A 589 4.61 3.84 0.07
N CYS A 590 4.70 3.46 1.33
CA CYS A 590 5.52 2.34 1.78
C CYS A 590 5.09 1.01 1.15
N THR A 591 3.78 0.70 1.20
CA THR A 591 3.24 -0.50 0.56
C THR A 591 3.53 -0.52 -0.93
N TYR A 592 3.29 0.60 -1.63
CA TYR A 592 3.58 0.69 -3.06
C TYR A 592 5.06 0.47 -3.38
N LYS A 593 5.99 1.10 -2.63
CA LYS A 593 7.45 0.95 -2.84
C LYS A 593 7.88 -0.50 -2.69
N LYS A 594 7.49 -1.13 -1.58
CA LYS A 594 7.80 -2.54 -1.31
C LYS A 594 7.19 -3.47 -2.37
N LEU A 595 5.96 -3.21 -2.78
CA LEU A 595 5.34 -3.99 -3.86
C LEU A 595 6.08 -3.82 -5.18
N ILE A 596 6.62 -2.65 -5.49
CA ILE A 596 7.48 -2.46 -6.67
C ILE A 596 8.81 -3.19 -6.57
N ASP A 597 9.37 -3.40 -5.38
CA ASP A 597 10.61 -4.16 -5.24
C ASP A 597 10.36 -5.67 -5.35
N VAL A 598 9.16 -6.12 -4.97
CA VAL A 598 8.75 -7.52 -5.06
C VAL A 598 8.17 -7.86 -6.44
N PHE A 599 7.46 -6.94 -7.09
CA PHE A 599 6.73 -7.19 -8.33
C PHE A 599 7.59 -7.64 -9.52
N PRO A 600 8.81 -7.11 -9.75
CA PRO A 600 9.72 -7.62 -10.77
C PRO A 600 10.14 -9.07 -10.50
N LYS A 601 10.11 -9.56 -9.25
CA LYS A 601 10.40 -10.98 -8.96
C LYS A 601 9.31 -11.92 -9.50
N LEU A 602 8.12 -11.40 -9.79
CA LEU A 602 7.05 -12.16 -10.43
C LEU A 602 7.34 -12.28 -11.94
N SER A 603 8.22 -13.20 -12.33
CA SER A 603 8.44 -13.49 -13.76
C SER A 603 7.13 -14.00 -14.39
N VAL A 604 6.71 -13.35 -15.48
CA VAL A 604 5.52 -13.70 -16.26
C VAL A 604 5.70 -15.03 -17.02
N VAL A 605 6.95 -15.40 -17.31
CA VAL A 605 7.35 -16.63 -18.02
C VAL A 605 8.71 -17.11 -17.50
N GLU A 606 8.77 -18.32 -16.95
CA GLU A 606 10.04 -18.97 -16.60
C GLU A 606 10.61 -19.73 -17.81
N TYR A 607 11.38 -19.03 -18.65
CA TYR A 607 11.96 -19.61 -19.86
C TYR A 607 12.97 -20.73 -19.56
N ARG A 608 13.55 -20.78 -18.35
CA ARG A 608 14.49 -21.86 -17.99
C ARG A 608 13.84 -23.23 -18.00
N LEU A 609 12.54 -23.34 -17.70
CA LEU A 609 11.81 -24.60 -17.82
C LEU A 609 11.86 -25.15 -19.25
N VAL A 610 11.88 -24.28 -20.26
CA VAL A 610 11.97 -24.63 -21.68
C VAL A 610 13.42 -24.82 -22.12
N VAL A 611 14.30 -23.89 -21.74
CA VAL A 611 15.68 -23.85 -22.23
C VAL A 611 16.55 -24.94 -21.59
N LEU A 612 16.42 -25.20 -20.29
CA LEU A 612 17.28 -26.18 -19.60
C LEU A 612 17.14 -27.59 -20.15
N PRO A 613 15.93 -28.16 -20.36
CA PRO A 613 15.81 -29.47 -20.99
C PRO A 613 16.47 -29.53 -22.37
N LEU A 614 16.30 -28.49 -23.20
CA LEU A 614 16.92 -28.43 -24.53
C LEU A 614 18.45 -28.38 -24.46
N VAL A 615 19.00 -27.62 -23.51
CA VAL A 615 20.44 -27.54 -23.25
C VAL A 615 20.98 -28.88 -22.73
N LYS A 616 20.32 -29.49 -21.74
CA LYS A 616 20.67 -30.83 -21.24
C LYS A 616 20.66 -31.85 -22.38
N LYS A 617 19.65 -31.81 -23.24
CA LYS A 617 19.54 -32.73 -24.38
C LYS A 617 20.67 -32.54 -25.39
N PHE A 618 20.98 -31.30 -25.72
CA PHE A 618 22.11 -30.98 -26.60
C PHE A 618 23.44 -31.52 -26.03
N LEU A 619 23.70 -31.29 -24.75
CA LEU A 619 24.91 -31.78 -24.07
C LEU A 619 24.94 -33.31 -23.98
N GLN A 620 23.79 -33.96 -23.71
CA GLN A 620 23.65 -35.41 -23.68
C GLN A 620 23.97 -36.03 -25.05
N ASP A 621 23.42 -35.47 -26.13
CA ASP A 621 23.67 -35.95 -27.48
C ASP A 621 25.14 -35.74 -27.89
N LYS A 622 25.76 -34.65 -27.46
CA LYS A 622 27.20 -34.39 -27.69
C LYS A 622 28.08 -35.37 -26.91
N LEU A 623 27.77 -35.62 -25.65
CA LEU A 623 28.48 -36.60 -24.80
C LEU A 623 28.39 -38.00 -25.41
N LYS A 624 27.21 -38.41 -25.86
CA LYS A 624 27.00 -39.70 -26.53
C LYS A 624 27.82 -39.84 -27.80
N LYS A 625 27.84 -38.82 -28.66
CA LYS A 625 28.69 -38.80 -29.87
C LYS A 625 30.17 -38.91 -29.54
N MET A 626 30.64 -38.22 -28.49
CA MET A 626 32.03 -38.31 -28.05
C MET A 626 32.38 -39.72 -27.56
N MET A 627 31.49 -40.36 -26.79
CA MET A 627 31.66 -41.75 -26.35
C MET A 627 31.71 -42.72 -27.54
N GLU A 628 30.78 -42.60 -28.48
CA GLU A 628 30.71 -43.44 -29.69
C GLU A 628 31.98 -43.31 -30.56
N THR A 629 32.51 -42.08 -30.69
CA THR A 629 33.74 -41.81 -31.45
C THR A 629 34.98 -42.39 -30.77
N ASN A 630 35.04 -42.35 -29.43
CA ASN A 630 36.13 -42.95 -28.65
C ASN A 630 36.08 -44.49 -28.64
N SER A 631 34.89 -45.10 -28.62
CA SER A 631 34.79 -46.56 -28.79
C SER A 631 35.24 -47.03 -30.17
N ASN A 632 35.02 -46.23 -31.22
CA ASN A 632 35.49 -46.54 -32.57
C ASN A 632 37.00 -46.34 -32.74
N SER A 633 37.61 -45.38 -32.03
CA SER A 633 39.08 -45.19 -32.04
C SER A 633 39.83 -46.25 -31.22
N VAL A 634 39.25 -46.74 -30.12
CA VAL A 634 39.78 -47.87 -29.36
C VAL A 634 39.68 -49.18 -30.17
N ALA A 635 38.54 -49.42 -30.84
CA ALA A 635 38.40 -50.57 -31.74
C ALA A 635 39.37 -50.53 -32.95
N ALA A 636 39.70 -49.33 -33.44
CA ALA A 636 40.74 -49.15 -34.46
C ALA A 636 42.15 -49.37 -33.88
N GLY A 637 42.44 -48.92 -32.66
CA GLY A 637 43.72 -49.15 -31.98
C GLY A 637 43.99 -50.63 -31.67
N ASP A 638 42.96 -51.39 -31.28
CA ASP A 638 43.08 -52.83 -31.03
C ASP A 638 43.22 -53.65 -32.33
N SER A 639 42.74 -53.12 -33.47
CA SER A 639 42.94 -53.74 -34.78
C SER A 639 44.36 -53.53 -35.36
N VAL A 640 45.10 -52.53 -34.88
CA VAL A 640 46.49 -52.27 -35.31
C VAL A 640 47.51 -53.08 -34.51
N ASN A 641 47.14 -53.57 -33.31
CA ASN A 641 47.99 -54.45 -32.50
C ASN A 641 47.77 -55.96 -32.73
N MET A 642 46.96 -56.36 -33.73
CA MET A 642 46.72 -57.76 -34.12
C MET A 642 47.08 -58.07 -35.59
N GLN A 643 48.02 -57.32 -36.17
CA GLN A 643 48.77 -57.75 -37.36
C GLN A 643 50.27 -57.54 -37.15
N GLY A 644 50.86 -58.46 -36.39
CA GLY A 644 52.27 -58.83 -36.48
C GLY A 644 52.40 -60.13 -37.28
#